data_AF-A0A1M3MD49-F1
#
_entry.id   AF-A0A1M3MD49-F1
#
_cell.length_a   1.000
_cell.length_b   1.000
_cell.length_c   1.000
_cell.angle_alpha   90.00
_cell.angle_beta   90.00
_cell.angle_gamma   90.00
#
_symmetry.space_group_name_H-M   'P 1'
#
loop_
_entity.id
_entity.type
_entity.pdbx_description
1 polymer ?
#
loop_
_entity_poly.entity_id
_entity_poly.type
_entity_poly.pdbx_seq_one_letter_code
_entity_poly.pdbx_strand_id
1 'polypeptide(L)'
;MPLRPVELIKVEGWLESAFVDWKPVEDAARYEVLYAGEGIDPTRIDGPLIRGYGDYFRADIPGLKAGRYRFHVKALDAAGAVVSEVRSPEIEVTAHIREGYAFYDRSGRFAPGGYTEDGTVKAGARIIYVSKSTVNTVSCTVVNERGASVPVTGLMNILEARGKGYDKSPLIIRMIGLIKAEDINGLKSDDYINFTGANSDNRMIENITFEGIGNDATVYGYGFHTKRAKGIEIRNLGIMLFGDDGISMESDNFNSWIHHNDFFYGSPGGDADQAKGDGSIDMKYNSTNITISYNHFWDSGKTTFFGGATEVNPIYCTYHHNWFDHSDSRGPRLCFATAHIYNNYFDANPTMCLLNTENTSAFVEANHYRNCPYPMMINMQGTNFEKWPNGEQNGGMTKAYNNLIENPVKLMYQTTRANDFDAWLATSRDERIPGTVTSRKGGNSYSNFDTGDGMYEYTADAPERVKEKVTRWAGRVEGGDLKWTFTIADESGKEIIPGLKAAIVNYASKLVSIQDMAIPENGEEEENPAVTGTGGNLCELMATGSASGFTITPAGTNQTTVSPLLINGASYSCALKIGSSQLIEFSTTQPQKLTLYFDPTSSNGKTLSIDGIVSAAISNGKLEIDLLPAGSHLLRRGNSETRLVYIALTDLPTSTPETRTDKDFYYADGKLYNAGGNVFAVHDCTGRLLLRGSSTTTDLSGFQDGCYVVRNLQTQASFKIIR
;
A
#
# COMPACT_ATOMS: atom_id res chain seq x y z
N MET A 1 -29.69 34.45 3.93
CA MET A 1 -30.25 33.08 3.88
C MET A 1 -29.85 32.37 5.17
N PRO A 2 -30.66 31.46 5.75
CA PRO A 2 -30.16 30.63 6.84
C PRO A 2 -28.98 29.81 6.31
N LEU A 3 -27.86 29.84 7.04
CA LEU A 3 -26.64 29.12 6.68
C LEU A 3 -26.97 27.62 6.60
N ARG A 4 -26.61 26.96 5.50
CA ARG A 4 -26.77 25.50 5.39
C ARG A 4 -25.78 24.85 6.36
N PRO A 5 -26.20 23.90 7.20
CA PRO A 5 -25.29 23.18 8.09
C PRO A 5 -24.26 22.39 7.28
N VAL A 6 -23.09 22.13 7.88
CA VAL A 6 -22.05 21.28 7.31
C VAL A 6 -22.68 19.94 6.90
N GLU A 7 -22.46 19.52 5.67
CA GLU A 7 -23.00 18.25 5.15
C GLU A 7 -22.05 17.11 5.47
N LEU A 8 -22.43 16.26 6.44
CA LEU A 8 -21.69 15.04 6.78
C LEU A 8 -21.89 13.98 5.69
N ILE A 9 -20.79 13.38 5.24
CA ILE A 9 -20.78 12.28 4.26
C ILE A 9 -20.79 10.94 5.00
N LYS A 10 -19.91 10.79 5.99
CA LYS A 10 -19.74 9.56 6.75
C LYS A 10 -19.31 9.89 8.18
N VAL A 11 -19.81 9.14 9.15
CA VAL A 11 -19.38 9.20 10.55
C VAL A 11 -19.41 7.78 11.09
N GLU A 12 -18.28 7.31 11.61
CA GLU A 12 -18.19 5.93 12.09
C GLU A 12 -17.20 5.85 13.26
N GLY A 13 -17.53 5.01 14.24
CA GLY A 13 -16.59 4.60 15.26
C GLY A 13 -15.89 3.31 14.84
N TRP A 14 -14.64 3.18 15.24
CA TRP A 14 -13.76 2.07 14.87
C TRP A 14 -13.09 1.51 16.12
N LEU A 15 -11.99 0.78 15.95
CA LEU A 15 -11.16 0.30 17.04
C LEU A 15 -10.34 1.45 17.62
N GLU A 16 -10.68 1.84 18.86
CA GLU A 16 -10.05 2.91 19.65
C GLU A 16 -9.87 4.23 18.90
N SER A 17 -10.74 4.43 17.92
CA SER A 17 -10.72 5.57 17.04
C SER A 17 -12.10 5.82 16.47
N ALA A 18 -12.29 7.01 15.95
CA ALA A 18 -13.49 7.38 15.22
C ALA A 18 -13.14 8.37 14.11
N PHE A 19 -13.95 8.43 13.07
CA PHE A 19 -13.75 9.40 12.00
C PHE A 19 -15.05 10.03 11.51
N VAL A 20 -14.90 11.20 10.88
CA VAL A 20 -15.96 11.95 10.22
C VAL A 20 -15.48 12.54 8.91
N ASP A 21 -16.27 12.34 7.86
CA ASP A 21 -16.09 12.93 6.54
C ASP A 21 -17.21 13.94 6.28
N TRP A 22 -16.89 15.07 5.65
CA TRP A 22 -17.87 16.10 5.29
C TRP A 22 -17.53 16.83 4.00
N LYS A 23 -18.54 17.44 3.37
CA LYS A 23 -18.37 18.25 2.17
C LYS A 23 -17.72 19.60 2.49
N PRO A 24 -16.87 20.15 1.60
CA PRO A 24 -16.35 21.49 1.75
C PRO A 24 -17.49 22.52 1.85
N VAL A 25 -17.34 23.49 2.75
CA VAL A 25 -18.28 24.60 2.93
C VAL A 25 -17.75 25.84 2.22
N GLU A 26 -18.61 26.49 1.44
CA GLU A 26 -18.31 27.78 0.80
C GLU A 26 -17.91 28.82 1.86
N ASP A 27 -16.91 29.64 1.55
CA ASP A 27 -16.30 30.65 2.45
C ASP A 27 -15.58 30.11 3.70
N ALA A 28 -15.50 28.78 3.90
CA ALA A 28 -14.73 28.20 4.98
C ALA A 28 -13.22 28.27 4.70
N ALA A 29 -12.48 28.96 5.58
CA ALA A 29 -11.02 29.00 5.54
C ALA A 29 -10.39 27.84 6.34
N ARG A 30 -11.11 27.31 7.33
CA ARG A 30 -10.64 26.22 8.21
C ARG A 30 -11.81 25.53 8.91
N TYR A 31 -11.52 24.41 9.56
CA TYR A 31 -12.48 23.67 10.38
C TYR A 31 -12.03 23.57 11.84
N GLU A 32 -13.00 23.53 12.74
CA GLU A 32 -12.83 23.10 14.13
C GLU A 32 -13.67 21.86 14.33
N VAL A 33 -13.01 20.75 14.68
CA VAL A 33 -13.67 19.50 15.00
C VAL A 33 -13.50 19.23 16.49
N LEU A 34 -14.62 19.01 17.17
CA LEU A 34 -14.65 18.58 18.57
C LEU A 34 -15.28 17.20 18.69
N TYR A 35 -14.96 16.52 19.77
CA TYR A 35 -15.64 15.29 20.18
C TYR A 35 -16.05 15.34 21.65
N ALA A 36 -17.11 14.63 21.99
CA ALA A 36 -17.59 14.45 23.36
C ALA A 36 -18.16 13.04 23.52
N GLY A 37 -18.10 12.47 24.73
CA GLY A 37 -18.52 11.09 25.00
C GLY A 37 -17.68 10.45 26.10
N GLU A 38 -18.19 9.40 26.74
CA GLU A 38 -17.47 8.66 27.81
C GLU A 38 -16.87 9.55 28.92
N GLY A 39 -17.62 10.58 29.34
CA GLY A 39 -17.17 11.52 30.37
C GLY A 39 -16.19 12.60 29.89
N ILE A 40 -15.90 12.65 28.58
CA ILE A 40 -15.11 13.71 27.95
C ILE A 40 -16.05 14.86 27.54
N ASP A 41 -15.83 16.04 28.14
CA ASP A 41 -16.43 17.30 27.71
C ASP A 41 -15.99 17.65 26.28
N PRO A 42 -16.78 18.44 25.50
CA PRO A 42 -16.44 18.82 24.14
C PRO A 42 -14.99 19.30 24.01
N THR A 43 -14.16 18.45 23.41
CA THR A 43 -12.71 18.65 23.30
C THR A 43 -12.33 18.78 21.84
N ARG A 44 -11.58 19.83 21.52
CA ARG A 44 -11.08 20.08 20.17
C ARG A 44 -9.93 19.12 19.84
N ILE A 45 -9.91 18.63 18.60
CA ILE A 45 -8.83 17.78 18.09
C ILE A 45 -7.68 18.64 17.51
N ASP A 46 -6.51 18.02 17.40
CA ASP A 46 -5.36 18.65 16.76
C ASP A 46 -5.61 18.89 15.27
N GLY A 47 -5.16 20.05 14.76
CA GLY A 47 -5.30 20.42 13.35
C GLY A 47 -4.84 19.35 12.36
N PRO A 48 -3.65 18.71 12.54
CA PRO A 48 -3.15 17.69 11.62
C PRO A 48 -4.09 16.48 11.42
N LEU A 49 -5.02 16.24 12.33
CA LEU A 49 -6.01 15.18 12.19
C LEU A 49 -7.12 15.54 11.17
N ILE A 50 -7.27 16.81 10.82
CA ILE A 50 -8.19 17.33 9.80
C ILE A 50 -7.46 17.43 8.45
N ARG A 51 -7.92 16.66 7.47
CA ARG A 51 -7.31 16.52 6.14
C ARG A 51 -8.33 16.80 5.05
N GLY A 52 -7.90 17.45 3.97
CA GLY A 52 -8.72 17.70 2.79
C GLY A 52 -8.30 16.82 1.62
N TYR A 53 -9.27 16.32 0.87
CA TYR A 53 -9.11 15.39 -0.27
C TYR A 53 -9.73 15.97 -1.56
N GLY A 54 -9.84 17.30 -1.64
CA GLY A 54 -10.53 18.03 -2.71
C GLY A 54 -12.04 18.04 -2.50
N ASP A 55 -12.70 16.92 -2.76
CA ASP A 55 -14.18 16.81 -2.76
C ASP A 55 -14.80 16.61 -1.36
N TYR A 56 -13.96 16.38 -0.36
CA TYR A 56 -14.35 16.19 1.04
C TYR A 56 -13.19 16.50 1.98
N PHE A 57 -13.53 16.69 3.25
CA PHE A 57 -12.62 16.71 4.38
C PHE A 57 -12.87 15.51 5.27
N ARG A 58 -11.84 15.07 5.98
CA ARG A 58 -11.86 13.98 6.95
C ARG A 58 -11.15 14.36 8.24
N ALA A 59 -11.68 13.90 9.37
CA ALA A 59 -11.02 13.94 10.66
C ALA A 59 -11.03 12.55 11.31
N ASP A 60 -9.91 12.10 11.85
CA ASP A 60 -9.79 10.86 12.64
C ASP A 60 -9.34 11.20 14.07
N ILE A 61 -9.89 10.51 15.06
CA ILE A 61 -9.57 10.68 16.47
C ILE A 61 -9.06 9.35 17.00
N PRO A 62 -7.76 9.08 16.97
CA PRO A 62 -7.19 7.89 17.59
C PRO A 62 -7.01 8.07 19.11
N GLY A 63 -6.99 6.96 19.84
CA GLY A 63 -6.79 6.94 21.29
C GLY A 63 -8.06 7.11 22.11
N LEU A 64 -9.21 6.72 21.54
CA LEU A 64 -10.49 6.74 22.23
C LEU A 64 -10.70 5.45 23.00
N LYS A 65 -11.22 5.56 24.21
CA LYS A 65 -11.72 4.42 24.96
C LYS A 65 -12.94 3.84 24.23
N ALA A 66 -13.18 2.53 24.38
CA ALA A 66 -14.44 1.94 23.93
C ALA A 66 -15.64 2.61 24.61
N GLY A 67 -16.67 2.94 23.84
CA GLY A 67 -17.84 3.66 24.32
C GLY A 67 -18.50 4.52 23.24
N ARG A 68 -19.28 5.52 23.64
CA ARG A 68 -20.11 6.29 22.72
C ARG A 68 -19.70 7.75 22.63
N TYR A 69 -19.60 8.23 21.39
CA TYR A 69 -19.08 9.56 21.07
C TYR A 69 -19.93 10.31 20.05
N ARG A 70 -19.77 11.63 20.00
CA ARG A 70 -20.30 12.52 18.96
C ARG A 70 -19.25 13.50 18.50
N PHE A 71 -19.27 13.82 17.22
CA PHE A 71 -18.51 14.92 16.63
C PHE A 71 -19.31 16.22 16.61
N HIS A 72 -18.62 17.34 16.68
CA HIS A 72 -19.12 18.67 16.36
C HIS A 72 -18.14 19.30 15.36
N VAL A 73 -18.57 19.41 14.10
CA VAL A 73 -17.78 20.01 13.02
C VAL A 73 -18.26 21.44 12.81
N LYS A 74 -17.35 22.41 12.88
CA LYS A 74 -17.60 23.82 12.60
C LYS A 74 -16.71 24.27 11.44
N ALA A 75 -17.32 24.91 10.45
CA ALA A 75 -16.64 25.65 9.39
C ALA A 75 -16.45 27.10 9.84
N LEU A 76 -15.24 27.62 9.71
CA LEU A 76 -14.89 28.98 10.11
C LEU A 76 -14.37 29.77 8.91
N ASP A 77 -14.77 31.03 8.80
CA ASP A 77 -14.23 31.95 7.80
C ASP A 77 -12.80 32.41 8.16
N ALA A 78 -12.22 33.26 7.31
CA ALA A 78 -10.88 33.81 7.52
C ALA A 78 -10.76 34.71 8.77
N ALA A 79 -11.87 35.24 9.28
CA ALA A 79 -11.92 36.02 10.51
C ALA A 79 -12.12 35.13 11.77
N GLY A 80 -12.33 33.83 11.59
CA GLY A 80 -12.59 32.86 12.65
C GLY A 80 -14.05 32.83 13.13
N ALA A 81 -14.98 33.45 12.39
CA ALA A 81 -16.41 33.34 12.69
C ALA A 81 -16.97 32.02 12.15
N VAL A 82 -17.86 31.39 12.91
CA VAL A 82 -18.53 30.15 12.48
C VAL A 82 -19.54 30.49 11.38
N VAL A 83 -19.29 29.98 10.18
CA VAL A 83 -20.19 30.14 9.02
C VAL A 83 -21.09 28.93 8.81
N SER A 84 -20.74 27.78 9.35
CA SER A 84 -21.60 26.60 9.34
C SER A 84 -21.16 25.61 10.42
N GLU A 85 -22.09 24.82 10.96
CA GLU A 85 -21.76 23.76 11.91
C GLU A 85 -22.76 22.61 11.88
N VAL A 86 -22.33 21.45 12.35
CA VAL A 86 -23.16 20.26 12.51
C VAL A 86 -22.67 19.40 13.67
N ARG A 87 -23.60 18.72 14.34
CA ARG A 87 -23.28 17.66 15.31
C ARG A 87 -23.65 16.32 14.71
N SER A 88 -22.77 15.34 14.85
CA SER A 88 -23.04 14.00 14.36
C SER A 88 -24.09 13.28 15.23
N PRO A 89 -24.73 12.23 14.68
CA PRO A 89 -25.30 11.17 15.49
C PRO A 89 -24.25 10.58 16.47
N GLU A 90 -24.75 9.81 17.43
CA GLU A 90 -23.89 9.02 18.31
C GLU A 90 -23.25 7.88 17.52
N ILE A 91 -21.97 7.64 17.76
CA ILE A 91 -21.22 6.53 17.21
C ILE A 91 -20.61 5.69 18.32
N GLU A 92 -20.40 4.41 18.03
CA GLU A 92 -19.82 3.43 18.96
C GLU A 92 -18.38 3.14 18.58
N VAL A 93 -17.47 3.33 19.53
CA VAL A 93 -16.06 2.98 19.45
C VAL A 93 -15.85 1.67 20.21
N THR A 94 -15.09 0.75 19.63
CA THR A 94 -14.78 -0.56 20.21
C THR A 94 -13.31 -0.64 20.62
N ALA A 95 -12.95 -1.50 21.57
CA ALA A 95 -11.55 -1.66 21.98
C ALA A 95 -10.77 -2.53 20.98
N HIS A 96 -9.46 -2.31 20.87
CA HIS A 96 -8.58 -3.33 20.31
C HIS A 96 -8.52 -4.56 21.23
N ILE A 97 -8.30 -5.73 20.64
CA ILE A 97 -8.02 -6.95 21.40
C ILE A 97 -6.54 -6.94 21.80
N ARG A 98 -6.26 -6.81 23.10
CA ARG A 98 -4.92 -6.84 23.70
C ARG A 98 -4.60 -8.21 24.28
N GLU A 99 -4.60 -9.22 23.43
CA GLU A 99 -4.30 -10.62 23.78
C GLU A 99 -2.98 -11.04 23.11
N GLY A 100 -2.17 -11.88 23.76
CA GLY A 100 -0.86 -12.25 23.24
C GLY A 100 0.29 -12.00 24.19
N TYR A 101 1.43 -12.61 23.90
CA TYR A 101 2.63 -12.48 24.73
C TYR A 101 3.20 -11.07 24.81
N ALA A 102 2.87 -10.16 23.88
CA ALA A 102 3.31 -8.77 23.96
C ALA A 102 2.79 -8.05 25.20
N PHE A 103 1.64 -8.48 25.71
CA PHE A 103 0.93 -7.82 26.81
C PHE A 103 1.30 -8.33 28.20
N TYR A 104 2.34 -9.14 28.30
CA TYR A 104 2.79 -9.72 29.56
C TYR A 104 4.29 -9.60 29.71
N ASP A 105 4.73 -9.19 30.89
CA ASP A 105 6.10 -9.33 31.34
C ASP A 105 6.16 -10.14 32.65
N ARG A 106 7.36 -10.40 33.14
CA ARG A 106 7.56 -11.20 34.37
C ARG A 106 6.89 -10.62 35.61
N SER A 107 6.43 -9.36 35.55
CA SER A 107 5.80 -8.62 36.64
C SER A 107 4.28 -8.51 36.48
N GLY A 108 3.71 -8.91 35.34
CA GLY A 108 2.28 -8.89 35.07
C GLY A 108 1.94 -8.33 33.70
N ARG A 109 0.78 -7.66 33.59
CA ARG A 109 0.34 -7.05 32.34
C ARG A 109 1.23 -5.88 31.93
N PHE A 110 1.45 -5.78 30.63
CA PHE A 110 2.26 -4.76 29.98
C PHE A 110 1.48 -4.19 28.79
N ALA A 111 1.48 -2.87 28.62
CA ALA A 111 0.88 -2.22 27.46
C ALA A 111 2.00 -1.67 26.56
N PRO A 112 2.26 -2.23 25.37
CA PRO A 112 3.22 -1.69 24.41
C PRO A 112 2.89 -0.25 24.00
N GLY A 113 3.91 0.51 23.58
CA GLY A 113 3.72 1.82 22.97
C GLY A 113 3.28 2.95 23.91
N GLY A 114 2.53 3.89 23.35
CA GLY A 114 2.04 5.12 23.97
C GLY A 114 0.63 5.07 24.53
N TYR A 115 -0.06 3.92 24.44
CA TYR A 115 -1.46 3.76 24.84
C TYR A 115 -1.63 2.85 26.06
N THR A 116 -2.62 3.15 26.90
CA THR A 116 -3.01 2.33 28.05
C THR A 116 -3.74 1.07 27.60
N GLU A 117 -4.08 0.19 28.54
CA GLU A 117 -4.84 -1.04 28.25
C GLU A 117 -6.27 -0.77 27.75
N ASP A 118 -6.83 0.41 28.04
CA ASP A 118 -8.18 0.81 27.58
C ASP A 118 -8.15 1.67 26.32
N GLY A 119 -6.98 1.82 25.69
CA GLY A 119 -6.81 2.54 24.43
C GLY A 119 -6.60 4.05 24.56
N THR A 120 -6.64 4.60 25.77
CA THR A 120 -6.37 6.02 26.00
C THR A 120 -4.87 6.32 25.99
N VAL A 121 -4.51 7.58 25.71
CA VAL A 121 -3.10 8.01 25.68
C VAL A 121 -2.49 7.92 27.08
N LYS A 122 -1.30 7.31 27.20
CA LYS A 122 -0.56 7.23 28.48
C LYS A 122 -0.24 8.62 29.01
N ALA A 123 -0.32 8.78 30.34
CA ALA A 123 0.09 10.01 31.00
C ALA A 123 1.55 10.37 30.64
N GLY A 124 1.78 11.63 30.26
CA GLY A 124 3.10 12.12 29.87
C GLY A 124 3.55 11.68 28.48
N ALA A 125 2.70 11.02 27.68
CA ALA A 125 3.03 10.71 26.30
C ALA A 125 3.22 11.98 25.47
N ARG A 126 4.25 11.98 24.63
CA ARG A 126 4.47 13.01 23.61
C ARG A 126 3.84 12.53 22.32
N ILE A 127 3.09 13.40 21.64
CA ILE A 127 2.50 13.11 20.33
C ILE A 127 3.17 14.03 19.31
N ILE A 128 3.69 13.45 18.23
CA ILE A 128 4.23 14.20 17.09
C ILE A 128 3.55 13.76 15.80
N TYR A 129 3.44 14.68 14.86
CA TYR A 129 2.84 14.45 13.55
C TYR A 129 3.92 14.49 12.47
N VAL A 130 3.92 13.47 11.61
CA VAL A 130 4.83 13.38 10.46
C VAL A 130 4.03 13.22 9.17
N SER A 131 4.43 13.98 8.16
CA SER A 131 3.97 13.90 6.77
C SER A 131 5.18 14.04 5.86
N LYS A 132 4.98 13.95 4.54
CA LYS A 132 6.00 14.24 3.54
C LYS A 132 6.77 15.54 3.83
N SER A 133 6.07 16.61 4.24
CA SER A 133 6.68 17.93 4.47
C SER A 133 7.33 18.08 5.84
N THR A 134 6.94 17.28 6.84
CA THR A 134 7.37 17.46 8.23
C THR A 134 8.30 16.36 8.76
N VAL A 135 8.45 15.23 8.06
CA VAL A 135 9.25 14.10 8.56
C VAL A 135 10.71 14.48 8.92
N ASN A 136 11.30 15.43 8.19
CA ASN A 136 12.65 15.93 8.44
C ASN A 136 12.72 17.15 9.38
N THR A 137 11.58 17.76 9.71
CA THR A 137 11.52 19.05 10.44
C THR A 137 10.67 19.01 11.72
N VAL A 138 9.97 17.90 11.98
CA VAL A 138 9.23 17.65 13.22
C VAL A 138 10.16 17.76 14.41
N SER A 139 9.70 18.39 15.50
CA SER A 139 10.50 18.58 16.71
C SER A 139 9.90 17.85 17.89
N CYS A 140 10.74 17.22 18.70
CA CYS A 140 10.39 16.59 19.97
C CYS A 140 11.48 16.87 21.00
N THR A 141 11.10 17.10 22.25
CA THR A 141 12.09 17.07 23.34
C THR A 141 12.49 15.63 23.63
N VAL A 142 13.76 15.41 23.94
CA VAL A 142 14.33 14.09 24.30
C VAL A 142 15.19 14.25 25.55
N VAL A 143 15.08 13.33 26.51
CA VAL A 143 15.94 13.29 27.70
C VAL A 143 17.31 12.73 27.33
N ASN A 144 18.37 13.52 27.54
CA ASN A 144 19.75 13.11 27.28
C ASN A 144 20.40 12.38 28.47
N GLU A 145 21.68 12.02 28.34
CA GLU A 145 22.46 11.30 29.35
C GLU A 145 22.62 12.04 30.69
N ARG A 146 22.38 13.36 30.71
CA ARG A 146 22.43 14.20 31.91
C ARG A 146 21.06 14.39 32.56
N GLY A 147 20.01 13.74 32.04
CA GLY A 147 18.63 13.92 32.47
C GLY A 147 17.99 15.23 31.99
N ALA A 148 18.64 15.98 31.10
CA ALA A 148 18.10 17.24 30.57
C ALA A 148 17.21 16.97 29.35
N SER A 149 16.05 17.64 29.29
CA SER A 149 15.18 17.64 28.11
C SER A 149 15.73 18.58 27.04
N VAL A 150 16.12 18.05 25.89
CA VAL A 150 16.70 18.81 24.78
C VAL A 150 15.81 18.72 23.53
N PRO A 151 15.55 19.83 22.80
CA PRO A 151 14.81 19.75 21.54
C PRO A 151 15.67 19.06 20.48
N VAL A 152 15.04 18.14 19.73
CA VAL A 152 15.63 17.43 18.60
C VAL A 152 14.69 17.57 17.40
N THR A 153 15.25 17.78 16.22
CA THR A 153 14.50 18.04 14.98
C THR A 153 14.78 16.97 13.93
N GLY A 154 13.72 16.50 13.27
CA GLY A 154 13.72 15.41 12.30
C GLY A 154 13.46 14.06 12.97
N LEU A 155 12.58 13.26 12.37
CA LEU A 155 12.14 11.98 12.93
C LEU A 155 13.32 11.04 13.22
N MET A 156 14.22 10.86 12.25
CA MET A 156 15.36 9.96 12.41
C MET A 156 16.32 10.43 13.52
N ASN A 157 16.55 11.74 13.64
CA ASN A 157 17.37 12.30 14.71
C ASN A 157 16.72 12.13 16.09
N ILE A 158 15.38 12.27 16.18
CA ILE A 158 14.63 12.03 17.42
C ILE A 158 14.79 10.56 17.85
N LEU A 159 14.63 9.62 16.92
CA LEU A 159 14.77 8.19 17.21
C LEU A 159 16.20 7.82 17.57
N GLU A 160 17.21 8.39 16.92
CA GLU A 160 18.62 8.21 17.29
C GLU A 160 18.91 8.74 18.70
N ALA A 161 18.43 9.95 19.02
CA ALA A 161 18.62 10.54 20.34
C ALA A 161 17.95 9.71 21.44
N ARG A 162 16.73 9.21 21.19
CA ARG A 162 16.02 8.28 22.09
C ARG A 162 16.70 6.92 22.16
N GLY A 163 17.29 6.46 21.06
CA GLY A 163 18.07 5.23 20.95
C GLY A 163 19.28 5.16 21.88
N LYS A 164 19.78 6.31 22.36
CA LYS A 164 20.75 6.35 23.47
C LYS A 164 20.21 5.72 24.76
N GLY A 165 18.90 5.63 24.89
CA GLY A 165 18.20 4.85 25.92
C GLY A 165 18.04 5.55 27.26
N TYR A 166 18.13 6.88 27.31
CA TYR A 166 17.90 7.68 28.54
C TYR A 166 16.46 8.19 28.64
N ASP A 167 15.81 8.44 27.50
CA ASP A 167 14.41 8.82 27.46
C ASP A 167 13.51 7.58 27.33
N LYS A 168 12.69 7.34 28.36
CA LYS A 168 11.73 6.24 28.43
C LYS A 168 10.27 6.72 28.40
N SER A 169 10.06 8.03 28.29
CA SER A 169 8.71 8.61 28.22
C SER A 169 7.96 8.07 27.01
N PRO A 170 6.64 7.84 27.06
CA PRO A 170 5.91 7.34 25.91
C PRO A 170 5.94 8.34 24.75
N LEU A 171 6.13 7.85 23.53
CA LEU A 171 6.10 8.65 22.30
C LEU A 171 5.12 8.03 21.31
N ILE A 172 4.22 8.86 20.77
CA ILE A 172 3.30 8.49 19.70
C ILE A 172 3.67 9.30 18.47
N ILE A 173 3.95 8.61 17.38
CA ILE A 173 4.29 9.18 16.07
C ILE A 173 3.11 8.93 15.16
N ARG A 174 2.42 10.01 14.77
CA ARG A 174 1.24 9.98 13.91
C ARG A 174 1.63 10.32 12.48
N MET A 175 1.64 9.31 11.62
CA MET A 175 1.94 9.45 10.21
C MET A 175 0.68 9.80 9.41
N ILE A 176 0.78 10.83 8.57
CA ILE A 176 -0.32 11.33 7.74
C ILE A 176 0.05 11.22 6.27
N GLY A 177 -0.80 10.53 5.51
CA GLY A 177 -0.69 10.37 4.06
C GLY A 177 0.48 9.49 3.61
N LEU A 178 0.89 9.69 2.37
CA LEU A 178 2.02 8.99 1.75
C LEU A 178 3.34 9.67 2.12
N ILE A 179 4.26 8.91 2.66
CA ILE A 179 5.67 9.29 2.81
C ILE A 179 6.49 8.27 2.03
N LYS A 180 7.36 8.74 1.13
CA LYS A 180 8.27 7.89 0.37
C LYS A 180 9.65 7.86 1.00
N ALA A 181 10.44 6.85 0.69
CA ALA A 181 11.83 6.77 1.14
C ALA A 181 12.65 8.02 0.79
N GLU A 182 12.45 8.57 -0.42
CA GLU A 182 13.11 9.79 -0.90
C GLU A 182 12.75 11.06 -0.09
N ASP A 183 11.64 11.04 0.66
CA ASP A 183 11.21 12.15 1.50
C ASP A 183 11.95 12.16 2.85
N ILE A 184 12.69 11.11 3.22
CA ILE A 184 13.23 10.91 4.57
C ILE A 184 14.77 10.95 4.57
N ASN A 185 15.33 11.86 5.36
CA ASN A 185 16.78 11.90 5.57
C ASN A 185 17.20 10.89 6.64
N GLY A 186 18.27 10.14 6.36
CA GLY A 186 18.95 9.31 7.36
C GLY A 186 18.26 7.97 7.65
N LEU A 187 17.50 7.42 6.70
CA LEU A 187 17.05 6.02 6.77
C LEU A 187 18.22 5.09 7.03
N LYS A 188 18.04 4.11 7.91
CA LYS A 188 19.08 3.10 8.16
C LYS A 188 19.18 2.23 6.91
N SER A 189 20.38 2.11 6.36
CA SER A 189 20.66 1.34 5.14
C SER A 189 19.80 1.77 3.94
N ASP A 190 19.37 3.04 3.91
CA ASP A 190 18.44 3.60 2.92
C ASP A 190 17.08 2.88 2.84
N ASP A 191 16.71 2.09 3.87
CA ASP A 191 15.54 1.21 3.83
C ASP A 191 14.68 1.28 5.10
N TYR A 192 15.19 1.79 6.24
CA TYR A 192 14.46 1.65 7.51
C TYR A 192 14.31 2.92 8.34
N ILE A 193 13.10 3.16 8.83
CA ILE A 193 12.88 3.89 10.08
C ILE A 193 13.44 3.02 11.21
N ASN A 194 14.34 3.59 12.02
CA ASN A 194 15.19 2.81 12.89
C ASN A 194 14.91 3.03 14.38
N PHE A 195 14.43 1.99 15.05
CA PHE A 195 14.28 1.89 16.50
C PHE A 195 15.41 1.05 17.09
N THR A 196 16.61 1.62 17.16
CA THR A 196 17.77 0.94 17.74
C THR A 196 18.17 1.52 19.09
N GLY A 197 18.22 0.68 20.13
CA GLY A 197 18.83 0.97 21.42
C GLY A 197 20.37 0.98 21.39
N ALA A 198 21.00 1.44 22.47
CA ALA A 198 22.44 1.67 22.54
C ALA A 198 23.23 0.35 22.51
N ASN A 199 24.24 0.27 21.64
CA ASN A 199 25.15 -0.89 21.55
C ASN A 199 26.15 -0.96 22.72
N SER A 200 26.52 0.16 23.32
CA SER A 200 27.64 0.22 24.30
C SER A 200 27.37 -0.53 25.60
N ASP A 201 26.11 -0.58 26.00
CA ASP A 201 25.67 -1.08 27.33
C ASP A 201 24.26 -1.67 27.28
N ASN A 202 23.78 -2.01 26.08
CA ASN A 202 22.50 -2.66 25.83
C ASN A 202 21.26 -1.89 26.34
N ARG A 203 21.34 -0.57 26.54
CA ARG A 203 20.13 0.22 26.86
C ARG A 203 19.12 0.15 25.72
N MET A 204 17.86 -0.06 26.05
CA MET A 204 16.80 -0.20 25.05
C MET A 204 16.22 1.15 24.59
N ILE A 205 15.70 1.18 23.37
CA ILE A 205 14.71 2.19 22.96
C ILE A 205 13.32 1.68 23.33
N GLU A 206 12.49 2.50 23.96
CA GLU A 206 11.25 2.00 24.59
C GLU A 206 10.04 2.92 24.46
N ASN A 207 8.85 2.30 24.60
CA ASN A 207 7.53 2.94 24.70
C ASN A 207 7.20 3.86 23.52
N ILE A 208 7.30 3.32 22.30
CA ILE A 208 7.02 4.09 21.07
C ILE A 208 5.89 3.44 20.29
N THR A 209 4.87 4.22 19.94
CA THR A 209 3.87 3.86 18.94
C THR A 209 4.16 4.62 17.65
N PHE A 210 4.21 3.90 16.53
CA PHE A 210 4.16 4.48 15.20
C PHE A 210 2.80 4.10 14.59
N GLU A 211 1.93 5.08 14.39
CA GLU A 211 0.57 4.86 13.88
C GLU A 211 0.27 5.70 12.66
N GLY A 212 -0.42 5.13 11.68
CA GLY A 212 -1.02 5.88 10.59
C GLY A 212 -2.35 6.52 10.98
N ILE A 213 -2.67 7.66 10.38
CA ILE A 213 -3.95 8.36 10.56
C ILE A 213 -4.78 8.24 9.29
N GLY A 214 -6.05 7.84 9.43
CA GLY A 214 -6.94 7.59 8.31
C GLY A 214 -6.73 6.22 7.67
N ASN A 215 -7.26 6.06 6.46
CA ASN A 215 -7.17 4.84 5.67
C ASN A 215 -6.08 4.91 4.59
N ASP A 216 -5.31 6.01 4.52
CA ASP A 216 -4.39 6.36 3.43
C ASP A 216 -2.95 6.64 3.91
N ALA A 217 -2.65 6.40 5.19
CA ALA A 217 -1.29 6.47 5.72
C ALA A 217 -0.46 5.33 5.12
N THR A 218 0.53 5.69 4.30
CA THR A 218 1.28 4.73 3.47
C THR A 218 2.78 4.98 3.51
N VAL A 219 3.50 3.97 3.96
CA VAL A 219 4.95 3.80 3.95
C VAL A 219 5.35 3.22 2.59
N TYR A 220 6.19 3.93 1.84
CA TYR A 220 6.49 3.57 0.45
C TYR A 220 7.99 3.58 0.13
N GLY A 221 8.51 2.40 -0.22
CA GLY A 221 9.93 2.22 -0.56
C GLY A 221 10.85 2.01 0.64
N TYR A 222 10.31 1.84 1.84
CA TYR A 222 11.06 1.62 3.09
C TYR A 222 10.22 0.79 4.07
N GLY A 223 10.85 0.29 5.14
CA GLY A 223 10.22 -0.45 6.23
C GLY A 223 10.63 0.05 7.61
N PHE A 224 10.52 -0.81 8.61
CA PHE A 224 10.92 -0.54 9.99
C PHE A 224 11.97 -1.52 10.49
N HIS A 225 12.96 -1.03 11.23
CA HIS A 225 13.96 -1.86 11.87
C HIS A 225 13.96 -1.64 13.38
N THR A 226 13.89 -2.71 14.17
CA THR A 226 13.98 -2.65 15.64
C THR A 226 15.16 -3.46 16.15
N LYS A 227 15.88 -2.92 17.13
CA LYS A 227 17.00 -3.59 17.80
C LYS A 227 17.16 -3.08 19.22
N ARG A 228 17.29 -3.97 20.20
CA ARG A 228 17.28 -3.59 21.62
C ARG A 228 16.10 -2.68 21.91
N ALA A 229 14.91 -3.14 21.55
CA ALA A 229 13.69 -2.35 21.66
C ALA A 229 12.70 -3.04 22.60
N LYS A 230 11.99 -2.25 23.42
CA LYS A 230 10.94 -2.78 24.29
C LYS A 230 9.66 -1.94 24.21
N GLY A 231 8.51 -2.58 24.05
CA GLY A 231 7.24 -1.87 24.02
C GLY A 231 7.07 -1.02 22.77
N ILE A 232 7.36 -1.59 21.60
CA ILE A 232 7.12 -0.95 20.30
C ILE A 232 5.75 -1.38 19.76
N GLU A 233 4.97 -0.41 19.33
CA GLU A 233 3.67 -0.61 18.67
C GLU A 233 3.75 -0.01 17.25
N ILE A 234 3.40 -0.78 16.21
CA ILE A 234 3.33 -0.30 14.82
C ILE A 234 1.97 -0.67 14.25
N ARG A 235 1.19 0.34 13.84
CA ARG A 235 -0.21 0.12 13.47
C ARG A 235 -0.78 1.05 12.41
N ASN A 236 -1.85 0.59 11.75
CA ASN A 236 -2.64 1.36 10.81
C ASN A 236 -1.82 1.95 9.63
N LEU A 237 -0.88 1.17 9.09
CA LEU A 237 -0.05 1.55 7.96
C LEU A 237 -0.28 0.67 6.74
N GLY A 238 -0.23 1.26 5.55
CA GLY A 238 0.00 0.53 4.30
C GLY A 238 1.50 0.50 4.05
N ILE A 239 2.11 -0.67 3.94
CA ILE A 239 3.56 -0.83 3.77
C ILE A 239 3.80 -1.43 2.39
N MET A 240 4.42 -0.64 1.51
CA MET A 240 4.58 -0.94 0.09
C MET A 240 6.05 -0.80 -0.33
N LEU A 241 6.51 -1.74 -1.15
CA LEU A 241 7.80 -1.70 -1.84
C LEU A 241 9.02 -1.50 -0.93
N PHE A 242 8.93 -1.94 0.33
CA PHE A 242 10.10 -2.02 1.23
C PHE A 242 11.25 -2.80 0.59
N GLY A 243 12.49 -2.41 0.85
CA GLY A 243 13.67 -2.95 0.19
C GLY A 243 13.95 -4.41 0.58
N ASP A 244 14.28 -4.64 1.85
CA ASP A 244 14.56 -5.95 2.42
C ASP A 244 13.31 -6.47 3.17
N ASP A 245 13.19 -6.22 4.48
CA ASP A 245 12.01 -6.59 5.26
C ASP A 245 11.02 -5.40 5.41
N GLY A 246 9.71 -5.68 5.47
CA GLY A 246 8.72 -4.65 5.81
C GLY A 246 8.88 -4.18 7.26
N ILE A 247 9.06 -5.15 8.16
CA ILE A 247 9.45 -4.94 9.56
C ILE A 247 10.51 -5.97 9.93
N SER A 248 11.74 -5.49 10.17
CA SER A 248 12.85 -6.30 10.65
C SER A 248 13.05 -6.10 12.15
N MET A 249 12.94 -7.16 12.94
CA MET A 249 13.27 -7.16 14.37
C MET A 249 14.54 -7.95 14.60
N GLU A 250 15.66 -7.25 14.83
CA GLU A 250 16.97 -7.86 15.00
C GLU A 250 17.54 -7.59 16.37
N SER A 251 17.90 -8.64 17.12
CA SER A 251 18.65 -8.55 18.39
C SER A 251 17.86 -7.90 19.53
N ASP A 252 17.44 -8.71 20.50
CA ASP A 252 16.93 -8.26 21.80
C ASP A 252 15.67 -7.35 21.69
N ASN A 253 14.61 -7.85 21.08
CA ASN A 253 13.32 -7.15 21.01
C ASN A 253 12.30 -7.77 21.97
N PHE A 254 11.59 -6.95 22.73
CA PHE A 254 10.71 -7.40 23.80
C PHE A 254 9.35 -6.69 23.78
N ASN A 255 8.26 -7.43 23.98
CA ASN A 255 6.94 -6.84 24.20
C ASN A 255 6.48 -5.89 23.07
N SER A 256 6.61 -6.33 21.81
CA SER A 256 6.21 -5.52 20.65
C SER A 256 4.88 -6.00 20.05
N TRP A 257 4.06 -5.05 19.60
CA TRP A 257 2.75 -5.30 19.03
C TRP A 257 2.64 -4.71 17.62
N ILE A 258 2.50 -5.57 16.62
CA ILE A 258 2.37 -5.17 15.22
C ILE A 258 0.96 -5.52 14.78
N HIS A 259 0.13 -4.51 14.50
CA HIS A 259 -1.29 -4.76 14.24
C HIS A 259 -1.98 -3.78 13.31
N HIS A 260 -3.03 -4.23 12.62
CA HIS A 260 -3.84 -3.39 11.72
C HIS A 260 -3.02 -2.74 10.61
N ASN A 261 -2.01 -3.42 10.08
CA ASN A 261 -1.23 -2.96 8.93
C ASN A 261 -1.62 -3.75 7.68
N ASP A 262 -1.60 -3.09 6.53
CA ASP A 262 -1.65 -3.71 5.21
C ASP A 262 -0.22 -3.90 4.70
N PHE A 263 0.22 -5.14 4.49
CA PHE A 263 1.49 -5.47 3.84
C PHE A 263 1.23 -5.82 2.38
N PHE A 264 1.74 -5.00 1.47
CA PHE A 264 1.69 -5.25 0.03
C PHE A 264 3.01 -5.87 -0.45
N TYR A 265 3.22 -5.94 -1.76
CA TYR A 265 4.50 -6.38 -2.32
C TYR A 265 5.66 -5.52 -1.80
N GLY A 266 6.73 -6.18 -1.39
CA GLY A 266 8.05 -5.57 -1.23
C GLY A 266 8.73 -5.36 -2.58
N SER A 267 9.86 -4.66 -2.57
CA SER A 267 10.72 -4.50 -3.74
C SER A 267 11.32 -5.85 -4.13
N PRO A 268 11.40 -6.21 -5.43
CA PRO A 268 11.97 -7.48 -5.83
C PRO A 268 13.41 -7.65 -5.35
N GLY A 269 13.67 -8.75 -4.64
CA GLY A 269 15.00 -9.09 -4.16
C GLY A 269 15.84 -9.86 -5.19
N GLY A 270 17.03 -10.31 -4.76
CA GLY A 270 17.96 -11.05 -5.61
C GLY A 270 17.64 -12.55 -5.74
N ASP A 271 16.94 -13.12 -4.77
CA ASP A 271 16.60 -14.54 -4.76
C ASP A 271 15.34 -14.84 -5.58
N ALA A 272 15.26 -16.06 -6.14
CA ALA A 272 14.16 -16.47 -7.02
C ALA A 272 12.78 -16.45 -6.34
N ASP A 273 12.74 -16.52 -5.00
CA ASP A 273 11.51 -16.46 -4.20
C ASP A 273 11.23 -15.06 -3.61
N GLN A 274 11.97 -14.03 -4.04
CA GLN A 274 11.81 -12.63 -3.62
C GLN A 274 11.14 -11.75 -4.69
N ALA A 275 10.42 -12.34 -5.66
CA ALA A 275 9.73 -11.57 -6.71
C ALA A 275 8.67 -10.59 -6.15
N LYS A 276 8.12 -10.90 -4.96
CA LYS A 276 7.11 -10.12 -4.21
C LYS A 276 7.69 -9.41 -2.98
N GLY A 277 9.03 -9.28 -2.89
CA GLY A 277 9.75 -8.82 -1.69
C GLY A 277 10.33 -9.95 -0.85
N ASP A 278 11.18 -9.60 0.13
CA ASP A 278 11.60 -10.55 1.17
C ASP A 278 10.55 -10.64 2.30
N GLY A 279 10.95 -10.63 3.58
CA GLY A 279 10.04 -10.83 4.70
C GLY A 279 9.10 -9.64 4.93
N SER A 280 7.78 -9.86 5.02
CA SER A 280 6.89 -8.79 5.49
C SER A 280 7.18 -8.46 6.96
N ILE A 281 7.37 -9.47 7.80
CA ILE A 281 7.81 -9.33 9.20
C ILE A 281 8.80 -10.45 9.55
N ASP A 282 10.06 -10.10 9.76
CA ASP A 282 11.11 -11.03 10.16
C ASP A 282 11.63 -10.69 11.56
N MET A 283 11.71 -11.69 12.43
CA MET A 283 12.00 -11.52 13.86
C MET A 283 13.05 -12.52 14.29
N LYS A 284 14.25 -12.01 14.61
CA LYS A 284 15.46 -12.79 14.79
C LYS A 284 16.25 -12.31 16.01
N TYR A 285 17.14 -13.16 16.47
CA TYR A 285 18.17 -12.91 17.48
C TYR A 285 17.58 -12.44 18.81
N ASN A 286 16.98 -13.34 19.59
CA ASN A 286 16.42 -13.05 20.92
C ASN A 286 15.27 -12.02 20.90
N SER A 287 14.43 -12.08 19.86
CA SER A 287 13.16 -11.36 19.82
C SER A 287 12.08 -12.22 20.47
N THR A 288 11.43 -11.73 21.53
CA THR A 288 10.43 -12.49 22.30
C THR A 288 9.31 -11.62 22.84
N ASN A 289 8.21 -12.24 23.23
CA ASN A 289 7.00 -11.58 23.70
C ASN A 289 6.45 -10.67 22.60
N ILE A 290 6.28 -11.22 21.39
CA ILE A 290 5.80 -10.49 20.22
C ILE A 290 4.36 -10.89 19.94
N THR A 291 3.54 -9.94 19.51
CA THR A 291 2.16 -10.20 19.04
C THR A 291 1.96 -9.56 17.69
N ILE A 292 1.57 -10.38 16.72
CA ILE A 292 1.25 -10.00 15.35
C ILE A 292 -0.25 -10.25 15.18
N SER A 293 -1.04 -9.19 15.05
CA SER A 293 -2.50 -9.37 15.04
C SER A 293 -3.25 -8.43 14.12
N TYR A 294 -4.34 -8.87 13.52
CA TYR A 294 -5.16 -8.01 12.63
C TYR A 294 -4.36 -7.36 11.49
N ASN A 295 -3.25 -7.94 11.06
CA ASN A 295 -2.57 -7.48 9.85
C ASN A 295 -3.18 -8.16 8.62
N HIS A 296 -3.18 -7.48 7.48
CA HIS A 296 -3.58 -8.01 6.19
C HIS A 296 -2.36 -8.12 5.29
N PHE A 297 -1.99 -9.35 4.93
CA PHE A 297 -0.90 -9.65 4.00
C PHE A 297 -1.48 -9.84 2.60
N TRP A 298 -1.40 -8.80 1.78
CA TRP A 298 -1.90 -8.76 0.41
C TRP A 298 -0.94 -9.43 -0.55
N ASP A 299 -1.23 -10.68 -0.91
CA ASP A 299 -0.46 -11.47 -1.87
C ASP A 299 1.05 -11.47 -1.56
N SER A 300 1.45 -11.38 -0.29
CA SER A 300 2.87 -11.26 0.08
C SER A 300 3.63 -12.57 -0.20
N GLY A 301 4.86 -12.49 -0.70
CA GLY A 301 5.68 -13.68 -0.99
C GLY A 301 6.12 -14.42 0.27
N LYS A 302 7.00 -13.80 1.06
CA LYS A 302 7.42 -14.30 2.37
C LYS A 302 6.73 -13.46 3.44
N THR A 303 5.72 -14.01 4.11
CA THR A 303 4.96 -13.24 5.10
C THR A 303 5.74 -13.05 6.38
N THR A 304 5.97 -14.09 7.18
CA THR A 304 6.63 -13.92 8.48
C THR A 304 7.65 -15.00 8.84
N PHE A 305 8.79 -14.60 9.39
CA PHE A 305 9.75 -15.51 10.01
C PHE A 305 9.99 -15.17 11.47
N PHE A 306 9.96 -16.17 12.35
CA PHE A 306 10.24 -15.98 13.78
C PHE A 306 11.26 -16.98 14.31
N GLY A 307 12.30 -16.44 14.95
CA GLY A 307 13.42 -17.12 15.57
C GLY A 307 14.63 -17.29 14.64
N GLY A 308 15.40 -18.37 14.79
CA GLY A 308 16.68 -18.52 14.11
C GLY A 308 17.61 -19.56 14.73
N ALA A 309 18.70 -19.89 14.04
CA ALA A 309 19.62 -20.95 14.50
C ALA A 309 20.40 -20.59 15.78
N THR A 310 20.41 -19.32 16.17
CA THR A 310 21.13 -18.81 17.35
C THR A 310 20.23 -18.55 18.55
N GLU A 311 18.95 -18.90 18.47
CA GLU A 311 17.99 -18.63 19.54
C GLU A 311 18.19 -19.55 20.75
N VAL A 312 17.88 -18.99 21.93
CA VAL A 312 17.82 -19.74 23.19
C VAL A 312 16.38 -19.78 23.65
N ASN A 313 15.75 -20.95 23.50
CA ASN A 313 14.37 -21.15 23.90
C ASN A 313 14.15 -21.10 25.41
N PRO A 314 12.94 -20.70 25.86
CA PRO A 314 11.81 -20.31 25.03
C PRO A 314 11.85 -18.82 24.63
N ILE A 315 11.57 -18.55 23.34
CA ILE A 315 11.12 -17.23 22.86
C ILE A 315 9.65 -17.32 22.43
N TYR A 316 8.86 -16.29 22.71
CA TYR A 316 7.40 -16.34 22.62
C TYR A 316 6.84 -15.40 21.55
N CYS A 317 5.93 -15.92 20.73
CA CYS A 317 5.16 -15.09 19.80
C CYS A 317 3.68 -15.50 19.74
N THR A 318 2.85 -14.57 19.31
CA THR A 318 1.42 -14.78 19.07
C THR A 318 1.04 -14.25 17.70
N TYR A 319 0.26 -15.03 16.95
CA TYR A 319 -0.39 -14.63 15.72
C TYR A 319 -1.90 -14.76 15.90
N HIS A 320 -2.64 -13.65 15.81
CA HIS A 320 -4.10 -13.75 15.84
C HIS A 320 -4.86 -12.79 14.97
N HIS A 321 -5.99 -13.26 14.43
CA HIS A 321 -6.87 -12.42 13.63
C HIS A 321 -6.19 -11.77 12.41
N ASN A 322 -5.06 -12.30 11.95
CA ASN A 322 -4.42 -11.82 10.72
C ASN A 322 -5.11 -12.43 9.50
N TRP A 323 -5.11 -11.68 8.41
CA TRP A 323 -5.55 -12.12 7.10
C TRP A 323 -4.34 -12.40 6.22
N PHE A 324 -4.08 -13.68 5.93
CA PHE A 324 -3.08 -14.11 4.95
C PHE A 324 -3.78 -14.30 3.61
N ASP A 325 -3.87 -13.24 2.82
CA ASP A 325 -4.72 -13.16 1.63
C ASP A 325 -3.88 -13.42 0.38
N HIS A 326 -3.99 -14.62 -0.19
CA HIS A 326 -3.23 -15.08 -1.36
C HIS A 326 -1.71 -15.09 -1.16
N SER A 327 -1.21 -14.94 0.07
CA SER A 327 0.22 -14.93 0.35
C SER A 327 0.88 -16.28 0.04
N ASP A 328 2.10 -16.29 -0.48
CA ASP A 328 2.72 -17.52 -0.98
C ASP A 328 3.14 -18.46 0.17
N SER A 329 3.85 -17.91 1.16
CA SER A 329 4.56 -18.71 2.16
C SER A 329 4.77 -18.03 3.51
N ARG A 330 5.17 -18.84 4.50
CA ARG A 330 5.62 -18.45 5.84
C ARG A 330 4.56 -17.77 6.72
N GLY A 331 3.36 -18.33 6.79
CA GLY A 331 2.27 -17.84 7.62
C GLY A 331 2.02 -18.66 8.90
N PRO A 332 2.91 -18.70 9.92
CA PRO A 332 4.30 -18.26 9.98
C PRO A 332 5.32 -19.34 9.56
N ARG A 333 6.58 -18.97 9.30
CA ARG A 333 7.71 -19.92 9.41
C ARG A 333 8.42 -19.74 10.75
N LEU A 334 8.57 -20.83 11.51
CA LEU A 334 9.08 -20.80 12.87
C LEU A 334 10.35 -21.64 13.03
N CYS A 335 11.30 -21.15 13.82
CA CYS A 335 12.59 -21.80 14.07
C CYS A 335 13.07 -21.50 15.50
N PHE A 336 13.22 -22.52 16.35
CA PHE A 336 13.53 -22.35 17.79
C PHE A 336 12.57 -21.37 18.50
N ALA A 337 11.27 -21.61 18.41
CA ALA A 337 10.25 -20.71 18.95
C ALA A 337 9.14 -21.40 19.75
N THR A 338 8.39 -20.61 20.51
CA THR A 338 7.11 -20.99 21.13
C THR A 338 6.02 -20.07 20.61
N ALA A 339 5.11 -20.60 19.80
CA ALA A 339 4.15 -19.81 19.04
C ALA A 339 2.71 -20.22 19.30
N HIS A 340 1.85 -19.26 19.63
CA HIS A 340 0.40 -19.46 19.62
C HIS A 340 -0.21 -18.80 18.38
N ILE A 341 -0.93 -19.57 17.57
CA ILE A 341 -1.48 -19.17 16.28
C ILE A 341 -2.98 -19.45 16.31
N TYR A 342 -3.80 -18.42 16.52
CA TYR A 342 -5.26 -18.60 16.63
C TYR A 342 -6.09 -17.57 15.88
N ASN A 343 -7.30 -17.94 15.46
CA ASN A 343 -8.24 -17.04 14.79
C ASN A 343 -7.71 -16.31 13.55
N ASN A 344 -6.68 -16.81 12.87
CA ASN A 344 -6.20 -16.23 11.62
C ASN A 344 -7.02 -16.78 10.44
N TYR A 345 -7.25 -15.93 9.43
CA TYR A 345 -7.88 -16.33 8.17
C TYR A 345 -6.80 -16.49 7.11
N PHE A 346 -6.63 -17.71 6.64
CA PHE A 346 -5.75 -18.07 5.54
C PHE A 346 -6.61 -18.27 4.31
N ASP A 347 -6.39 -17.45 3.30
CA ASP A 347 -7.22 -17.40 2.11
C ASP A 347 -6.36 -17.62 0.86
N ALA A 348 -6.53 -18.77 0.22
CA ALA A 348 -5.88 -19.13 -1.05
C ALA A 348 -4.34 -19.07 -1.02
N ASN A 349 -3.72 -19.59 0.04
CA ASN A 349 -2.26 -19.66 0.15
C ASN A 349 -1.71 -20.93 -0.52
N PRO A 350 -1.01 -20.85 -1.67
CA PRO A 350 -0.75 -22.01 -2.52
C PRO A 350 0.43 -22.88 -2.07
N THR A 351 1.38 -22.33 -1.29
CA THR A 351 2.67 -22.99 -1.03
C THR A 351 2.77 -23.60 0.36
N MET A 352 2.77 -22.78 1.41
CA MET A 352 2.77 -23.23 2.80
C MET A 352 2.18 -22.13 3.70
N CYS A 353 1.30 -22.49 4.63
CA CYS A 353 0.92 -21.59 5.72
C CYS A 353 1.97 -21.73 6.84
N LEU A 354 1.67 -22.52 7.89
CA LEU A 354 2.64 -22.79 8.95
C LEU A 354 3.73 -23.77 8.47
N LEU A 355 5.01 -23.38 8.61
CA LEU A 355 6.14 -24.31 8.58
C LEU A 355 6.90 -24.28 9.91
N ASN A 356 6.92 -25.43 10.57
CA ASN A 356 7.48 -25.59 11.89
C ASN A 356 8.83 -26.34 11.86
N THR A 357 9.92 -25.67 12.25
CA THR A 357 11.29 -26.19 12.17
C THR A 357 12.02 -26.14 13.51
N GLU A 358 13.07 -26.96 13.61
CA GLU A 358 13.99 -27.01 14.75
C GLU A 358 13.26 -27.22 16.10
N ASN A 359 13.82 -26.77 17.23
CA ASN A 359 13.23 -26.99 18.55
C ASN A 359 12.02 -26.07 18.83
N THR A 360 11.01 -26.07 17.95
CA THR A 360 9.84 -25.19 18.05
C THR A 360 8.60 -25.93 18.55
N SER A 361 7.78 -25.26 19.36
CA SER A 361 6.43 -25.69 19.73
C SER A 361 5.39 -24.68 19.23
N ALA A 362 4.46 -25.14 18.38
CA ALA A 362 3.38 -24.31 17.85
C ALA A 362 2.01 -24.84 18.30
N PHE A 363 1.21 -24.01 18.97
CA PHE A 363 -0.20 -24.28 19.21
C PHE A 363 -1.05 -23.57 18.14
N VAL A 364 -1.80 -24.34 17.37
CA VAL A 364 -2.56 -23.86 16.21
C VAL A 364 -4.03 -24.17 16.44
N GLU A 365 -4.84 -23.16 16.78
CA GLU A 365 -6.24 -23.39 17.08
C GLU A 365 -7.21 -22.38 16.49
N ALA A 366 -8.45 -22.82 16.23
CA ALA A 366 -9.53 -21.93 15.82
C ALA A 366 -9.21 -21.04 14.60
N ASN A 367 -8.27 -21.43 13.73
CA ASN A 367 -8.02 -20.73 12.48
C ASN A 367 -8.98 -21.20 11.39
N HIS A 368 -9.13 -20.40 10.34
CA HIS A 368 -9.92 -20.74 9.16
C HIS A 368 -9.03 -20.74 7.92
N TYR A 369 -8.93 -21.90 7.26
CA TYR A 369 -8.17 -22.10 6.03
C TYR A 369 -9.13 -22.34 4.86
N ARG A 370 -9.12 -21.46 3.86
CA ARG A 370 -9.81 -21.63 2.58
C ARG A 370 -8.79 -21.77 1.48
N ASN A 371 -8.89 -22.82 0.65
CA ASN A 371 -8.00 -23.03 -0.49
C ASN A 371 -6.50 -23.03 -0.13
N CYS A 372 -6.14 -23.62 1.01
CA CYS A 372 -4.76 -23.76 1.47
C CYS A 372 -4.33 -25.23 1.39
N PRO A 373 -3.65 -25.69 0.33
CA PRO A 373 -3.26 -27.09 0.21
C PRO A 373 -2.34 -27.57 1.33
N TYR A 374 -1.62 -26.67 1.98
CA TYR A 374 -0.65 -26.98 3.03
C TYR A 374 -0.83 -26.05 4.24
N PRO A 375 -1.89 -26.26 5.06
CA PRO A 375 -2.26 -25.35 6.14
C PRO A 375 -1.25 -25.39 7.31
N MET A 376 -0.58 -26.52 7.51
CA MET A 376 0.50 -26.66 8.48
C MET A 376 1.42 -27.81 8.07
N MET A 377 2.70 -27.64 8.37
CA MET A 377 3.77 -28.58 8.07
C MET A 377 4.76 -28.63 9.22
N ILE A 378 5.31 -29.82 9.48
CA ILE A 378 6.54 -30.00 10.25
C ILE A 378 7.65 -30.35 9.26
N ASN A 379 8.78 -29.68 9.34
CA ASN A 379 9.88 -29.91 8.43
C ASN A 379 10.40 -31.36 8.49
N MET A 380 10.72 -31.95 7.33
CA MET A 380 11.26 -33.31 7.19
C MET A 380 10.36 -34.46 7.67
N GLN A 381 9.05 -34.22 7.76
CA GLN A 381 8.04 -35.26 7.97
C GLN A 381 6.71 -34.87 7.32
N GLY A 382 5.75 -35.79 7.29
CA GLY A 382 4.42 -35.52 6.76
C GLY A 382 4.46 -35.04 5.31
N THR A 383 3.61 -34.05 4.99
CA THR A 383 3.49 -33.53 3.62
C THR A 383 4.69 -32.69 3.20
N ASN A 384 5.44 -32.13 4.17
CA ASN A 384 6.69 -31.43 3.89
C ASN A 384 7.73 -32.38 3.30
N PHE A 385 7.94 -33.56 3.87
CA PHE A 385 8.90 -34.53 3.34
C PHE A 385 8.52 -35.01 1.93
N GLU A 386 7.22 -35.17 1.65
CA GLU A 386 6.73 -35.55 0.33
C GLU A 386 6.97 -34.48 -0.73
N LYS A 387 6.83 -33.20 -0.35
CA LYS A 387 7.02 -32.06 -1.26
C LYS A 387 8.49 -31.66 -1.39
N TRP A 388 9.25 -31.70 -0.30
CA TRP A 388 10.63 -31.23 -0.17
C TRP A 388 11.48 -32.22 0.64
N PRO A 389 11.87 -33.37 0.05
CA PRO A 389 12.56 -34.45 0.78
C PRO A 389 14.00 -34.13 1.19
N ASN A 390 14.57 -33.02 0.72
CA ASN A 390 15.98 -32.64 0.91
C ASN A 390 16.18 -31.49 1.91
N GLY A 391 15.23 -31.27 2.83
CA GLY A 391 15.33 -30.22 3.84
C GLY A 391 16.47 -30.44 4.84
N GLU A 392 17.29 -29.40 5.07
CA GLU A 392 18.45 -29.48 5.96
C GLU A 392 18.09 -29.32 7.44
N GLN A 393 17.09 -28.49 7.74
CA GLN A 393 16.64 -28.25 9.12
C GLN A 393 15.94 -29.46 9.74
N ASN A 394 15.87 -29.49 11.07
CA ASN A 394 15.07 -30.46 11.80
C ASN A 394 13.59 -30.05 11.85
N GLY A 395 12.71 -30.97 12.28
CA GLY A 395 11.30 -30.67 12.52
C GLY A 395 11.05 -30.15 13.93
N GLY A 396 10.14 -29.19 14.06
CA GLY A 396 9.51 -28.83 15.34
C GLY A 396 8.30 -29.68 15.67
N MET A 397 7.40 -29.17 16.51
CA MET A 397 6.17 -29.86 16.90
C MET A 397 4.96 -28.94 16.88
N THR A 398 3.90 -29.38 16.20
CA THR A 398 2.64 -28.65 16.04
C THR A 398 1.51 -29.39 16.74
N LYS A 399 0.81 -28.70 17.65
CA LYS A 399 -0.48 -29.13 18.21
C LYS A 399 -1.59 -28.37 17.49
N ALA A 400 -2.57 -29.09 16.96
CA ALA A 400 -3.71 -28.52 16.25
C ALA A 400 -5.01 -28.80 17.01
N TYR A 401 -5.88 -27.80 17.14
CA TYR A 401 -7.18 -27.94 17.80
C TYR A 401 -8.25 -27.05 17.15
N ASN A 402 -9.44 -27.58 16.89
CA ASN A 402 -10.61 -26.78 16.47
C ASN A 402 -10.38 -25.83 15.26
N ASN A 403 -9.57 -26.21 14.26
CA ASN A 403 -9.39 -25.39 13.05
C ASN A 403 -10.47 -25.75 12.00
N LEU A 404 -11.00 -24.75 11.29
CA LEU A 404 -11.86 -24.96 10.12
C LEU A 404 -10.97 -25.00 8.87
N ILE A 405 -10.96 -26.15 8.18
CA ILE A 405 -10.12 -26.36 7.01
C ILE A 405 -11.00 -26.81 5.84
N GLU A 406 -11.06 -25.99 4.80
CA GLU A 406 -11.81 -26.26 3.57
C GLU A 406 -10.91 -26.91 2.52
N ASN A 407 -11.50 -27.76 1.66
CA ASN A 407 -10.77 -28.42 0.57
C ASN A 407 -10.41 -27.42 -0.54
N PRO A 408 -9.30 -27.64 -1.27
CA PRO A 408 -8.39 -28.79 -1.19
C PRO A 408 -7.37 -28.68 -0.05
N VAL A 409 -7.16 -29.78 0.68
CA VAL A 409 -6.16 -29.88 1.75
C VAL A 409 -5.26 -31.12 1.59
N LYS A 410 -3.96 -30.93 1.80
CA LYS A 410 -2.96 -31.98 2.04
C LYS A 410 -2.43 -31.78 3.45
N LEU A 411 -3.02 -32.51 4.40
CA LEU A 411 -2.67 -32.43 5.80
C LEU A 411 -2.71 -33.83 6.40
N MET A 412 -1.64 -34.23 7.06
CA MET A 412 -1.55 -35.52 7.75
C MET A 412 -1.53 -35.33 9.26
N TYR A 413 -2.48 -35.96 9.95
CA TYR A 413 -2.49 -36.03 11.41
C TYR A 413 -1.85 -37.33 11.91
N GLN A 414 -1.45 -37.34 13.17
CA GLN A 414 -0.96 -38.52 13.89
C GLN A 414 -1.96 -39.69 13.85
N THR A 415 -3.26 -39.40 13.80
CA THR A 415 -4.33 -40.42 13.69
C THR A 415 -4.28 -41.19 12.38
N THR A 416 -3.71 -40.59 11.33
CA THR A 416 -3.52 -41.21 10.02
C THR A 416 -2.14 -41.85 9.93
N ARG A 417 -1.09 -41.19 10.45
CA ARG A 417 0.30 -41.68 10.45
C ARG A 417 0.98 -41.35 11.77
N ALA A 418 1.15 -42.35 12.63
CA ALA A 418 1.57 -42.15 14.03
C ALA A 418 2.91 -41.41 14.23
N ASN A 419 3.88 -41.59 13.33
CA ASN A 419 5.25 -41.06 13.47
C ASN A 419 5.70 -40.19 12.28
N ASP A 420 4.78 -39.85 11.37
CA ASP A 420 5.09 -39.11 10.14
C ASP A 420 3.87 -38.25 9.74
N PHE A 421 3.68 -37.15 10.46
CA PHE A 421 2.50 -36.28 10.40
C PHE A 421 2.90 -34.79 10.36
N ASP A 422 1.98 -33.93 9.98
CA ASP A 422 2.14 -32.47 9.94
C ASP A 422 1.71 -31.78 11.25
N ALA A 423 0.76 -32.37 11.97
CA ALA A 423 0.35 -31.91 13.29
C ALA A 423 -0.25 -33.03 14.15
N TRP A 424 -0.19 -32.84 15.46
CA TRP A 424 -0.97 -33.61 16.42
C TRP A 424 -2.36 -33.00 16.55
N LEU A 425 -3.40 -33.68 16.09
CA LEU A 425 -4.78 -33.30 16.27
C LEU A 425 -5.23 -33.62 17.70
N ALA A 426 -5.37 -32.57 18.52
CA ALA A 426 -5.86 -32.69 19.88
C ALA A 426 -7.40 -32.84 19.90
N THR A 427 -7.89 -33.68 20.81
CA THR A 427 -9.32 -33.92 21.07
C THR A 427 -9.95 -32.88 21.98
N SER A 428 -9.14 -32.16 22.75
CA SER A 428 -9.55 -31.04 23.59
C SER A 428 -8.44 -29.98 23.63
N ARG A 429 -8.81 -28.72 23.93
CA ARG A 429 -7.85 -27.62 24.05
C ARG A 429 -6.72 -27.97 25.02
N ASP A 430 -7.05 -28.55 26.16
CA ASP A 430 -6.10 -28.79 27.26
C ASP A 430 -5.40 -30.16 27.17
N GLU A 431 -5.58 -30.90 26.07
CA GLU A 431 -4.86 -32.16 25.86
C GLU A 431 -3.36 -31.94 25.82
N ARG A 432 -2.62 -32.67 26.66
CA ARG A 432 -1.15 -32.62 26.63
C ARG A 432 -0.60 -33.68 25.67
N ILE A 433 0.33 -33.27 24.80
CA ILE A 433 1.08 -34.20 23.95
C ILE A 433 2.10 -34.95 24.83
N PRO A 434 2.11 -36.30 24.82
CA PRO A 434 3.10 -37.08 25.55
C PRO A 434 4.53 -36.74 25.12
N GLY A 435 5.47 -36.61 26.07
CA GLY A 435 6.87 -36.29 25.76
C GLY A 435 7.61 -37.35 24.94
N THR A 436 7.04 -38.55 24.79
CA THR A 436 7.53 -39.62 23.91
C THR A 436 7.22 -39.36 22.43
N VAL A 437 6.32 -38.42 22.12
CA VAL A 437 5.99 -38.02 20.75
C VAL A 437 6.96 -36.91 20.34
N THR A 438 7.74 -37.18 19.30
CA THR A 438 8.78 -36.26 18.83
C THR A 438 8.75 -36.11 17.32
N SER A 439 9.35 -35.02 16.83
CA SER A 439 9.58 -34.85 15.41
C SER A 439 10.51 -35.94 14.86
N ARG A 440 10.24 -36.36 13.63
CA ARG A 440 10.94 -37.47 12.94
C ARG A 440 12.42 -37.18 12.79
N LYS A 441 12.77 -35.94 12.42
CA LYS A 441 14.14 -35.46 12.30
C LYS A 441 14.41 -34.42 13.38
N GLY A 442 15.42 -34.66 14.20
CA GLY A 442 15.80 -33.83 15.35
C GLY A 442 15.28 -34.33 16.70
N GLY A 443 14.16 -35.07 16.73
CA GLY A 443 13.63 -35.63 17.98
C GLY A 443 13.09 -34.58 18.95
N ASN A 444 12.60 -33.45 18.44
CA ASN A 444 12.06 -32.36 19.26
C ASN A 444 10.66 -32.73 19.78
N SER A 445 10.37 -32.41 21.05
CA SER A 445 9.07 -32.66 21.67
C SER A 445 8.26 -31.37 21.79
N TYR A 446 6.95 -31.49 21.93
CA TYR A 446 6.08 -30.36 22.21
C TYR A 446 6.15 -29.96 23.69
N SER A 447 6.38 -28.69 23.98
CA SER A 447 6.60 -28.20 25.34
C SER A 447 5.34 -28.19 26.22
N ASN A 448 4.14 -28.30 25.61
CA ASN A 448 2.84 -28.12 26.27
C ASN A 448 2.68 -26.76 26.97
N PHE A 449 3.32 -25.72 26.42
CA PHE A 449 3.31 -24.36 26.96
C PHE A 449 1.89 -23.76 27.08
N ASP A 450 1.00 -24.15 26.19
CA ASP A 450 -0.39 -23.72 26.04
C ASP A 450 -1.32 -24.17 27.18
N THR A 451 -0.85 -25.14 27.98
CA THR A 451 -1.53 -25.66 29.17
C THR A 451 -0.79 -25.32 30.47
N GLY A 452 0.30 -24.55 30.38
CA GLY A 452 1.10 -24.15 31.53
C GLY A 452 0.72 -22.76 32.07
N ASP A 453 1.14 -22.46 33.29
CA ASP A 453 0.87 -21.20 33.99
C ASP A 453 1.41 -19.94 33.27
N GLY A 454 2.30 -20.13 32.29
CA GLY A 454 2.85 -19.04 31.47
C GLY A 454 2.01 -18.67 30.25
N MET A 455 0.89 -19.35 29.99
CA MET A 455 -0.04 -18.99 28.92
C MET A 455 -0.85 -17.76 29.32
N TYR A 456 -0.93 -16.78 28.43
CA TYR A 456 -1.74 -15.59 28.67
C TYR A 456 -3.24 -15.88 28.58
N GLU A 457 -4.06 -15.00 29.16
CA GLU A 457 -5.52 -15.04 29.00
C GLU A 457 -5.95 -14.51 27.63
N TYR A 458 -6.88 -15.21 26.98
CA TYR A 458 -7.48 -14.84 25.71
C TYR A 458 -8.81 -15.57 25.49
N THR A 459 -9.60 -15.10 24.53
CA THR A 459 -10.83 -15.79 24.09
C THR A 459 -10.81 -16.04 22.60
N ALA A 460 -10.57 -17.29 22.19
CA ALA A 460 -10.70 -17.67 20.78
C ALA A 460 -12.18 -17.69 20.34
N ASP A 461 -12.47 -17.03 19.23
CA ASP A 461 -13.75 -17.20 18.53
C ASP A 461 -13.91 -18.60 17.93
N ALA A 462 -15.15 -18.96 17.60
CA ALA A 462 -15.41 -20.12 16.76
C ALA A 462 -14.78 -19.92 15.36
N PRO A 463 -14.14 -20.95 14.78
CA PRO A 463 -13.43 -20.82 13.52
C PRO A 463 -14.34 -20.43 12.35
N GLU A 464 -15.65 -20.72 12.40
CA GLU A 464 -16.63 -20.29 11.40
C GLU A 464 -16.85 -18.77 11.38
N ARG A 465 -16.50 -18.06 12.46
CA ARG A 465 -16.62 -16.60 12.59
C ARG A 465 -15.36 -15.86 12.18
N VAL A 466 -14.25 -16.58 12.01
CA VAL A 466 -12.94 -16.00 11.76
C VAL A 466 -12.93 -15.22 10.45
N LYS A 467 -13.41 -15.79 9.35
CA LYS A 467 -13.51 -15.08 8.07
C LYS A 467 -14.26 -13.74 8.20
N GLU A 468 -15.45 -13.76 8.81
CA GLU A 468 -16.27 -12.56 8.99
C GLU A 468 -15.53 -11.48 9.80
N LYS A 469 -14.91 -11.86 10.92
CA LYS A 469 -14.20 -10.92 11.80
C LYS A 469 -12.92 -10.40 11.18
N VAL A 470 -12.10 -11.28 10.62
CA VAL A 470 -10.79 -10.94 10.07
C VAL A 470 -10.94 -10.06 8.84
N THR A 471 -11.82 -10.40 7.91
CA THR A 471 -12.05 -9.57 6.70
C THR A 471 -12.66 -8.21 7.01
N ARG A 472 -13.27 -8.03 8.20
CA ARG A 472 -13.80 -6.74 8.65
C ARG A 472 -12.73 -5.85 9.30
N TRP A 473 -11.84 -6.44 10.10
CA TRP A 473 -11.01 -5.69 11.04
C TRP A 473 -9.51 -5.75 10.75
N ALA A 474 -9.03 -6.72 9.96
CA ALA A 474 -7.62 -6.77 9.61
C ALA A 474 -7.24 -5.68 8.59
N GLY A 475 -5.99 -5.23 8.67
CA GLY A 475 -5.48 -4.13 7.85
C GLY A 475 -5.82 -2.75 8.44
N ARG A 476 -5.65 -1.71 7.62
CA ARG A 476 -5.94 -0.34 8.04
C ARG A 476 -7.41 -0.11 8.32
N VAL A 477 -7.73 1.01 8.98
CA VAL A 477 -9.10 1.54 9.09
C VAL A 477 -9.81 1.46 7.74
N GLU A 478 -11.04 0.95 7.75
CA GLU A 478 -11.87 0.70 6.55
C GLU A 478 -11.24 -0.25 5.50
N GLY A 479 -10.21 -1.00 5.86
CA GLY A 479 -9.43 -1.86 4.95
C GLY A 479 -8.54 -1.07 3.99
N GLY A 480 -8.13 0.15 4.37
CA GLY A 480 -7.26 1.01 3.57
C GLY A 480 -7.94 1.67 2.37
N ASP A 481 -7.21 2.49 1.63
CA ASP A 481 -7.69 3.23 0.45
C ASP A 481 -7.39 2.53 -0.90
N LEU A 482 -6.34 1.71 -0.97
CA LEU A 482 -6.09 0.78 -2.07
C LEU A 482 -7.03 -0.41 -1.96
N LYS A 483 -7.99 -0.53 -2.88
CA LYS A 483 -8.92 -1.67 -2.96
C LYS A 483 -8.54 -2.60 -4.09
N TRP A 484 -8.44 -3.89 -3.77
CA TRP A 484 -8.21 -4.95 -4.72
C TRP A 484 -9.18 -6.10 -4.49
N THR A 485 -9.58 -6.79 -5.57
CA THR A 485 -10.43 -7.98 -5.49
C THR A 485 -9.74 -9.11 -6.24
N PHE A 486 -9.30 -10.11 -5.48
CA PHE A 486 -8.75 -11.33 -6.07
C PHE A 486 -9.82 -12.10 -6.82
N THR A 487 -9.42 -12.68 -7.94
CA THR A 487 -10.24 -13.51 -8.80
C THR A 487 -9.93 -14.98 -8.55
N ILE A 488 -10.79 -15.87 -9.04
CA ILE A 488 -10.56 -17.33 -8.96
C ILE A 488 -9.22 -17.72 -9.63
N ALA A 489 -8.75 -16.95 -10.62
CA ALA A 489 -7.48 -17.22 -11.29
C ALA A 489 -6.27 -16.98 -10.37
N ASP A 490 -6.41 -16.07 -9.41
CA ASP A 490 -5.35 -15.71 -8.47
C ASP A 490 -5.17 -16.78 -7.37
N GLU A 491 -6.20 -17.59 -7.09
CA GLU A 491 -6.25 -18.52 -5.95
C GLU A 491 -5.27 -19.71 -6.03
N SER A 492 -4.61 -19.92 -7.17
CA SER A 492 -3.74 -21.09 -7.39
C SER A 492 -2.29 -20.75 -7.72
N GLY A 493 -1.99 -19.46 -7.91
CA GLY A 493 -0.71 -18.96 -8.40
C GLY A 493 0.14 -18.33 -7.31
N LYS A 494 1.46 -18.37 -7.50
CA LYS A 494 2.44 -17.56 -6.76
C LYS A 494 3.07 -16.48 -7.65
N GLU A 495 2.55 -16.37 -8.88
CA GLU A 495 3.06 -15.43 -9.86
C GLU A 495 2.63 -14.01 -9.47
N ILE A 496 3.39 -13.02 -9.92
CA ILE A 496 3.03 -11.62 -9.75
C ILE A 496 1.72 -11.36 -10.49
N ILE A 497 0.74 -10.79 -9.79
CA ILE A 497 -0.52 -10.32 -10.38
C ILE A 497 -0.25 -8.95 -11.02
N PRO A 498 -0.23 -8.82 -12.36
CA PRO A 498 0.25 -7.59 -13.00
C PRO A 498 -0.57 -6.35 -12.64
N GLY A 499 -1.89 -6.50 -12.49
CA GLY A 499 -2.78 -5.40 -12.13
C GLY A 499 -2.58 -4.91 -10.68
N LEU A 500 -2.42 -5.83 -9.73
CA LEU A 500 -2.12 -5.49 -8.34
C LEU A 500 -0.75 -4.81 -8.24
N LYS A 501 0.27 -5.36 -8.91
CA LYS A 501 1.59 -4.74 -8.98
C LYS A 501 1.52 -3.32 -9.53
N ALA A 502 0.78 -3.11 -10.62
CA ALA A 502 0.61 -1.79 -11.21
C ALA A 502 -0.12 -0.82 -10.26
N ALA A 503 -1.13 -1.28 -9.51
CA ALA A 503 -1.81 -0.46 -8.51
C ALA A 503 -0.90 -0.05 -7.35
N ILE A 504 -0.03 -0.97 -6.89
CA ILE A 504 0.96 -0.69 -5.84
C ILE A 504 2.03 0.29 -6.35
N VAL A 505 2.64 0.01 -7.50
CA VAL A 505 3.73 0.85 -8.06
C VAL A 505 3.26 2.26 -8.44
N ASN A 506 2.01 2.40 -8.86
CA ASN A 506 1.42 3.69 -9.21
C ASN A 506 0.61 4.29 -8.07
N TYR A 507 0.74 3.78 -6.84
CA TYR A 507 0.00 4.32 -5.71
C TYR A 507 0.34 5.80 -5.50
N ALA A 508 -0.71 6.61 -5.40
CA ALA A 508 -0.62 8.03 -5.15
C ALA A 508 -1.66 8.41 -4.10
N SER A 509 -1.25 9.25 -3.14
CA SER A 509 -2.17 9.77 -2.14
C SER A 509 -3.14 10.77 -2.79
N LYS A 510 -4.41 10.72 -2.37
CA LYS A 510 -5.43 11.72 -2.72
C LYS A 510 -5.46 12.90 -1.74
N LEU A 511 -4.55 12.92 -0.76
CA LEU A 511 -4.47 13.94 0.24
C LEU A 511 -4.03 15.27 -0.39
N VAL A 512 -4.89 16.28 -0.29
CA VAL A 512 -4.65 17.63 -0.84
C VAL A 512 -4.13 18.57 0.24
N SER A 513 -4.65 18.48 1.46
CA SER A 513 -4.28 19.39 2.55
C SER A 513 -4.29 18.74 3.92
N ILE A 514 -3.45 19.27 4.82
CA ILE A 514 -3.43 18.91 6.24
C ILE A 514 -3.53 20.20 7.04
N GLN A 515 -4.55 20.34 7.88
CA GLN A 515 -4.75 21.59 8.62
C GLN A 515 -3.63 21.82 9.65
N ASP A 516 -3.25 23.08 9.84
CA ASP A 516 -2.18 23.51 10.76
C ASP A 516 -0.79 22.90 10.46
N MET A 517 -0.60 22.29 9.27
CA MET A 517 0.71 21.89 8.74
C MET A 517 0.91 22.46 7.33
N ALA A 518 2.15 22.81 7.00
CA ALA A 518 2.49 23.21 5.64
C ALA A 518 2.35 22.02 4.69
N ILE A 519 1.62 22.23 3.61
CA ILE A 519 1.66 21.39 2.40
C ILE A 519 2.95 21.78 1.66
N PRO A 520 3.64 20.86 0.96
CA PRO A 520 4.75 21.24 0.09
C PRO A 520 4.34 22.40 -0.83
N GLU A 521 5.29 23.28 -1.16
CA GLU A 521 5.24 23.95 -2.46
C GLU A 521 5.18 22.83 -3.51
N ASN A 522 3.98 22.55 -4.01
CA ASN A 522 3.87 22.00 -5.34
C ASN A 522 4.46 23.08 -6.24
N GLY A 523 5.68 22.87 -6.73
CA GLY A 523 6.05 23.47 -7.99
C GLY A 523 4.91 23.13 -8.94
N GLU A 524 4.20 24.16 -9.41
CA GLU A 524 2.96 24.11 -10.18
C GLU A 524 2.65 22.70 -10.70
N GLU A 525 1.78 21.97 -10.00
CA GLU A 525 1.14 20.79 -10.58
C GLU A 525 0.23 21.32 -11.69
N GLU A 526 0.75 21.38 -12.92
CA GLU A 526 -0.11 21.24 -14.09
C GLU A 526 -0.90 19.94 -13.87
N GLU A 527 -2.24 20.04 -13.94
CA GLU A 527 -3.15 18.90 -13.95
C GLU A 527 -2.59 17.82 -14.87
N ASN A 528 -1.99 16.80 -14.27
CA ASN A 528 -1.41 15.71 -15.02
C ASN A 528 -2.55 14.69 -15.20
N PRO A 529 -3.09 14.51 -16.42
CA PRO A 529 -4.10 13.49 -16.64
C PRO A 529 -3.49 12.14 -16.25
N ALA A 530 -4.24 11.36 -15.47
CA ALA A 530 -3.88 10.00 -15.13
C ALA A 530 -3.51 9.22 -16.40
N VAL A 531 -2.35 8.54 -16.38
CA VAL A 531 -1.92 7.69 -17.50
C VAL A 531 -1.68 6.28 -17.01
N THR A 532 -2.65 5.41 -17.31
CA THR A 532 -2.39 4.00 -17.62
C THR A 532 -1.81 3.96 -19.04
N GLY A 533 -0.57 3.48 -19.18
CA GLY A 533 0.10 3.51 -20.47
C GLY A 533 1.41 2.75 -20.55
N THR A 534 1.52 1.81 -21.50
CA THR A 534 2.75 1.09 -21.85
C THR A 534 3.65 1.96 -22.73
N GLY A 535 4.75 2.48 -22.18
CA GLY A 535 5.81 3.19 -22.91
C GLY A 535 7.20 2.69 -22.51
N GLY A 536 8.05 2.35 -23.49
CA GLY A 536 9.38 1.78 -23.27
C GLY A 536 10.51 2.81 -23.39
N ASN A 537 11.58 2.63 -22.62
CA ASN A 537 12.83 3.36 -22.79
C ASN A 537 13.41 3.07 -24.19
N LEU A 538 13.49 4.08 -25.06
CA LEU A 538 14.03 3.89 -26.41
C LEU A 538 15.51 3.46 -26.37
N CYS A 539 16.25 3.70 -25.30
CA CYS A 539 17.64 3.26 -25.19
C CYS A 539 17.78 1.74 -24.95
N GLU A 540 16.77 1.07 -24.42
CA GLU A 540 16.70 -0.39 -24.31
C GLU A 540 16.18 -1.04 -25.61
N LEU A 541 15.29 -0.36 -26.34
CA LEU A 541 14.72 -0.80 -27.63
C LEU A 541 15.77 -0.98 -28.74
N MET A 542 16.93 -0.33 -28.61
CA MET A 542 17.91 -0.14 -29.68
C MET A 542 18.96 -1.27 -29.77
N ALA A 543 19.04 -2.18 -28.79
CA ALA A 543 19.95 -3.32 -28.82
C ALA A 543 19.41 -4.51 -29.63
N THR A 544 18.08 -4.65 -29.75
CA THR A 544 17.40 -5.81 -30.34
C THR A 544 16.61 -5.49 -31.61
N GLY A 545 16.28 -4.21 -31.87
CA GLY A 545 15.42 -3.80 -32.99
C GLY A 545 13.91 -4.01 -32.76
N SER A 546 13.52 -4.51 -31.59
CA SER A 546 12.12 -4.74 -31.20
C SER A 546 11.97 -4.80 -29.68
N ALA A 547 10.92 -4.18 -29.13
CA ALA A 547 10.44 -4.38 -27.77
C ALA A 547 8.90 -4.47 -27.76
N SER A 548 8.29 -4.81 -26.63
CA SER A 548 6.84 -5.00 -26.48
C SER A 548 6.03 -3.85 -27.10
N GLY A 549 5.52 -4.08 -28.33
CA GLY A 549 4.64 -3.16 -29.06
C GLY A 549 5.28 -2.23 -30.09
N PHE A 550 6.62 -2.15 -30.21
CA PHE A 550 7.31 -1.21 -31.14
C PHE A 550 8.44 -1.88 -31.95
N THR A 551 8.51 -1.55 -33.24
CA THR A 551 9.54 -2.01 -34.19
C THR A 551 10.25 -0.82 -34.85
N ILE A 552 11.59 -0.86 -34.96
CA ILE A 552 12.40 0.20 -35.60
C ILE A 552 13.11 -0.34 -36.83
N THR A 553 12.98 0.35 -37.98
CA THR A 553 13.61 -0.04 -39.25
C THR A 553 14.39 1.14 -39.87
N PRO A 554 15.68 0.97 -40.25
CA PRO A 554 16.56 -0.15 -39.95
C PRO A 554 17.05 -0.14 -38.49
N ALA A 555 17.34 -1.31 -37.93
CA ALA A 555 17.87 -1.45 -36.57
C ALA A 555 19.31 -0.92 -36.42
N GLY A 556 19.66 -0.39 -35.24
CA GLY A 556 21.03 -0.38 -34.73
C GLY A 556 22.03 0.70 -35.19
N THR A 557 21.66 1.90 -35.66
CA THR A 557 22.67 2.88 -36.16
C THR A 557 22.45 4.36 -35.85
N ASN A 558 21.53 4.74 -34.95
CA ASN A 558 21.14 6.16 -34.78
C ASN A 558 20.99 6.63 -33.32
N GLN A 559 21.81 6.09 -32.41
CA GLN A 559 21.85 6.57 -31.02
C GLN A 559 22.69 7.85 -30.93
N THR A 560 22.16 8.83 -30.19
CA THR A 560 22.92 10.02 -29.80
C THR A 560 22.77 10.26 -28.30
N THR A 561 23.86 10.62 -27.63
CA THR A 561 23.81 11.16 -26.27
C THR A 561 23.16 12.54 -26.29
N VAL A 562 22.28 12.80 -25.33
CA VAL A 562 21.59 14.09 -25.16
C VAL A 562 21.72 14.55 -23.71
N SER A 563 21.49 15.83 -23.46
CA SER A 563 21.38 16.33 -22.07
C SER A 563 20.28 15.56 -21.35
N PRO A 564 20.48 15.14 -20.09
CA PRO A 564 19.50 14.37 -19.36
C PRO A 564 18.13 15.05 -19.31
N LEU A 565 17.10 14.36 -19.80
CA LEU A 565 15.71 14.81 -19.75
C LEU A 565 14.98 14.00 -18.68
N LEU A 566 14.36 14.69 -17.73
CA LEU A 566 13.55 14.07 -16.69
C LEU A 566 12.14 13.84 -17.23
N ILE A 567 11.71 12.59 -17.31
CA ILE A 567 10.36 12.20 -17.74
C ILE A 567 9.83 11.24 -16.68
N ASN A 568 8.70 11.60 -16.06
CA ASN A 568 8.07 10.82 -14.99
C ASN A 568 9.03 10.45 -13.83
N GLY A 569 9.94 11.35 -13.47
CA GLY A 569 10.94 11.13 -12.41
C GLY A 569 12.16 10.30 -12.80
N ALA A 570 12.16 9.67 -13.98
CA ALA A 570 13.30 8.96 -14.53
C ALA A 570 14.14 9.87 -15.45
N SER A 571 15.47 9.73 -15.40
CA SER A 571 16.41 10.53 -16.18
C SER A 571 16.87 9.78 -17.43
N TYR A 572 16.68 10.38 -18.61
CA TYR A 572 17.04 9.80 -19.90
C TYR A 572 18.11 10.64 -20.59
N SER A 573 19.26 10.03 -20.90
CA SER A 573 20.44 10.73 -21.47
C SER A 573 20.80 10.28 -22.89
N CYS A 574 19.90 9.55 -23.55
CA CYS A 574 20.07 9.07 -24.92
C CYS A 574 18.79 9.23 -25.74
N ALA A 575 18.95 9.38 -27.06
CA ALA A 575 17.86 9.57 -28.00
C ALA A 575 18.08 8.78 -29.31
N LEU A 576 16.98 8.36 -29.92
CA LEU A 576 16.93 7.86 -31.30
C LEU A 576 16.85 9.04 -32.27
N LYS A 577 17.83 9.12 -33.17
CA LYS A 577 17.83 10.07 -34.29
C LYS A 577 16.90 9.58 -35.40
N ILE A 578 15.79 10.28 -35.63
CA ILE A 578 14.81 10.00 -36.69
C ILE A 578 15.18 10.80 -37.94
N GLY A 579 16.01 10.17 -38.78
CA GLY A 579 16.43 10.67 -40.09
C GLY A 579 15.50 10.23 -41.23
N SER A 580 15.92 10.46 -42.48
CA SER A 580 15.14 10.15 -43.68
C SER A 580 14.80 8.67 -43.87
N SER A 581 15.57 7.77 -43.25
CA SER A 581 15.43 6.31 -43.41
C SER A 581 14.83 5.62 -42.19
N GLN A 582 14.54 6.34 -41.10
CA GLN A 582 14.01 5.75 -39.87
C GLN A 582 12.50 5.65 -39.91
N LEU A 583 12.00 4.46 -39.58
CA LEU A 583 10.59 4.13 -39.41
C LEU A 583 10.39 3.49 -38.04
N ILE A 584 9.39 3.96 -37.31
CA ILE A 584 8.90 3.31 -36.09
C ILE A 584 7.50 2.81 -36.36
N GLU A 585 7.26 1.52 -36.11
CA GLU A 585 5.96 0.87 -36.29
C GLU A 585 5.44 0.41 -34.93
N PHE A 586 4.16 0.63 -34.67
CA PHE A 586 3.51 0.17 -33.44
C PHE A 586 2.01 -0.06 -33.68
N SER A 587 1.32 -0.68 -32.73
CA SER A 587 -0.13 -0.85 -32.83
C SER A 587 -0.81 -0.63 -31.48
N THR A 588 -2.00 -0.05 -31.52
CA THR A 588 -2.88 0.20 -30.37
C THR A 588 -4.13 -0.67 -30.49
N THR A 589 -4.61 -1.23 -29.39
CA THR A 589 -5.83 -2.07 -29.37
C THR A 589 -7.11 -1.26 -29.16
N GLN A 590 -6.98 -0.01 -28.72
CA GLN A 590 -8.06 0.95 -28.49
C GLN A 590 -7.56 2.38 -28.77
N PRO A 591 -8.45 3.38 -28.95
CA PRO A 591 -8.02 4.76 -29.10
C PRO A 591 -7.30 5.29 -27.84
N GLN A 592 -6.13 5.91 -28.03
CA GLN A 592 -5.21 6.35 -26.96
C GLN A 592 -4.68 7.76 -27.24
N LYS A 593 -4.13 8.46 -26.25
CA LYS A 593 -3.30 9.64 -26.44
C LYS A 593 -1.84 9.20 -26.66
N LEU A 594 -1.18 9.71 -27.70
CA LEU A 594 0.24 9.50 -27.96
C LEU A 594 1.04 10.75 -27.56
N THR A 595 2.02 10.57 -26.68
CA THR A 595 2.96 11.62 -26.28
C THR A 595 4.38 11.21 -26.65
N LEU A 596 5.07 12.06 -27.40
CA LEU A 596 6.44 11.85 -27.85
C LEU A 596 7.35 12.90 -27.20
N TYR A 597 8.43 12.45 -26.56
CA TYR A 597 9.41 13.31 -25.91
C TYR A 597 10.71 13.34 -26.71
N PHE A 598 11.26 14.52 -26.91
CA PHE A 598 12.44 14.80 -27.72
C PHE A 598 13.47 15.61 -26.95
N ASP A 599 14.72 15.57 -27.41
CA ASP A 599 15.72 16.53 -27.00
C ASP A 599 15.30 17.95 -27.46
N PRO A 600 14.97 18.87 -26.54
CA PRO A 600 14.42 20.17 -26.88
C PRO A 600 15.43 21.04 -27.62
N THR A 601 16.73 20.85 -27.37
CA THR A 601 17.80 21.67 -27.99
C THR A 601 17.92 21.42 -29.48
N SER A 602 17.59 20.22 -29.93
CA SER A 602 17.75 19.80 -31.32
C SER A 602 16.44 19.57 -32.06
N SER A 603 15.30 19.47 -31.37
CA SER A 603 14.04 19.03 -31.98
C SER A 603 12.92 20.06 -31.97
N ASN A 604 12.99 21.12 -31.15
CA ASN A 604 11.97 22.17 -31.15
C ASN A 604 11.84 22.87 -32.52
N GLY A 605 10.60 23.14 -32.95
CA GLY A 605 10.27 23.73 -34.24
C GLY A 605 10.24 22.74 -35.42
N LYS A 606 10.62 21.47 -35.21
CA LYS A 606 10.57 20.41 -36.23
C LYS A 606 9.26 19.63 -36.17
N THR A 607 8.93 18.92 -37.23
CA THR A 607 7.72 18.08 -37.31
C THR A 607 8.06 16.61 -37.53
N LEU A 608 7.14 15.74 -37.16
CA LEU A 608 7.09 14.32 -37.56
C LEU A 608 5.97 14.07 -38.57
N SER A 609 6.05 12.94 -39.26
CA SER A 609 4.93 12.34 -39.99
C SER A 609 4.40 11.14 -39.22
N ILE A 610 3.10 11.11 -38.95
CA ILE A 610 2.38 10.04 -38.27
C ILE A 610 1.35 9.53 -39.27
N ASP A 611 1.46 8.26 -39.68
CA ASP A 611 0.59 7.66 -40.70
C ASP A 611 0.53 8.47 -42.02
N GLY A 612 1.63 9.11 -42.39
CA GLY A 612 1.72 9.96 -43.58
C GLY A 612 1.23 11.40 -43.38
N ILE A 613 0.68 11.75 -42.21
CA ILE A 613 0.20 13.09 -41.88
C ILE A 613 1.29 13.87 -41.14
N VAL A 614 1.57 15.10 -41.57
CA VAL A 614 2.53 15.98 -40.89
C VAL A 614 1.92 16.51 -39.58
N SER A 615 2.63 16.28 -38.48
CA SER A 615 2.28 16.73 -37.14
C SER A 615 2.50 18.24 -36.94
N ALA A 616 1.99 18.78 -35.83
CA ALA A 616 2.37 20.09 -35.34
C ALA A 616 3.88 20.16 -35.04
N ALA A 617 4.42 21.38 -34.98
CA ALA A 617 5.81 21.57 -34.59
C ALA A 617 6.03 21.13 -33.13
N ILE A 618 7.11 20.40 -32.88
CA ILE A 618 7.56 20.01 -31.54
C ILE A 618 7.84 21.28 -30.75
N SER A 619 7.30 21.37 -29.54
CA SER A 619 7.47 22.50 -28.64
C SER A 619 7.86 21.99 -27.26
N ASN A 620 8.80 22.66 -26.59
CA ASN A 620 9.30 22.25 -25.28
C ASN A 620 9.73 20.78 -25.19
N GLY A 621 10.30 20.22 -26.26
CA GLY A 621 10.73 18.83 -26.33
C GLY A 621 9.57 17.83 -26.32
N LYS A 622 8.34 18.26 -26.61
CA LYS A 622 7.14 17.42 -26.55
C LYS A 622 6.30 17.57 -27.83
N LEU A 623 5.69 16.45 -28.25
CA LEU A 623 4.62 16.43 -29.24
C LEU A 623 3.50 15.51 -28.73
N GLU A 624 2.28 16.03 -28.73
CA GLU A 624 1.10 15.31 -28.24
C GLU A 624 0.08 15.12 -29.36
N ILE A 625 -0.48 13.91 -29.41
CA ILE A 625 -1.60 13.52 -30.24
C ILE A 625 -2.68 13.01 -29.28
N ASP A 626 -3.62 13.88 -28.94
CA ASP A 626 -4.65 13.60 -27.91
C ASP A 626 -5.65 12.50 -28.29
N LEU A 627 -5.64 12.04 -29.54
CA LEU A 627 -6.44 10.91 -30.00
C LEU A 627 -5.73 10.24 -31.19
N LEU A 628 -5.04 9.15 -30.87
CA LEU A 628 -4.52 8.16 -31.79
C LEU A 628 -5.54 7.00 -31.84
N PRO A 629 -6.15 6.70 -33.01
CA PRO A 629 -7.12 5.62 -33.13
C PRO A 629 -6.55 4.25 -32.74
N ALA A 630 -7.42 3.25 -32.56
CA ALA A 630 -6.99 1.86 -32.51
C ALA A 630 -6.46 1.42 -33.88
N GLY A 631 -5.36 0.69 -33.94
CA GLY A 631 -4.81 0.13 -35.18
C GLY A 631 -3.29 0.20 -35.27
N SER A 632 -2.77 -0.06 -36.47
CA SER A 632 -1.33 0.03 -36.73
C SER A 632 -0.93 1.44 -37.14
N HIS A 633 0.19 1.90 -36.60
CA HIS A 633 0.70 3.25 -36.75
C HIS A 633 2.17 3.28 -37.17
N LEU A 634 2.53 4.30 -37.95
CA LEU A 634 3.85 4.55 -38.51
C LEU A 634 4.33 5.96 -38.14
N LEU A 635 5.50 6.06 -37.48
CA LEU A 635 6.20 7.34 -37.26
C LEU A 635 7.38 7.46 -38.21
N ARG A 636 7.47 8.61 -38.89
CA ARG A 636 8.56 9.00 -39.79
C ARG A 636 8.99 10.43 -39.53
N ARG A 637 10.18 10.77 -40.01
CA ARG A 637 10.65 12.16 -40.06
C ARG A 637 9.66 13.05 -40.81
N GLY A 638 9.36 14.23 -40.27
CA GLY A 638 8.65 15.29 -40.97
C GLY A 638 9.63 16.19 -41.72
N ASN A 639 9.67 17.48 -41.35
CA ASN A 639 10.44 18.49 -42.08
C ASN A 639 11.97 18.36 -41.94
N SER A 640 12.46 17.87 -40.80
CA SER A 640 13.89 17.76 -40.49
C SER A 640 14.12 16.65 -39.47
N GLU A 641 15.37 16.27 -39.29
CA GLU A 641 15.77 15.20 -38.37
C GLU A 641 15.48 15.56 -36.91
N THR A 642 14.89 14.65 -36.14
CA THR A 642 14.57 14.84 -34.72
C THR A 642 15.24 13.79 -33.85
N ARG A 643 15.34 14.07 -32.55
CA ARG A 643 15.95 13.17 -31.56
C ARG A 643 14.91 12.78 -30.52
N LEU A 644 14.32 11.60 -30.69
CA LEU A 644 13.25 11.07 -29.85
C LEU A 644 13.84 10.31 -28.66
N VAL A 645 13.44 10.72 -27.46
CA VAL A 645 13.92 10.21 -26.18
C VAL A 645 12.95 9.15 -25.62
N TYR A 646 11.65 9.40 -25.69
CA TYR A 646 10.63 8.53 -25.08
C TYR A 646 9.29 8.59 -25.83
N ILE A 647 8.55 7.47 -25.81
CA ILE A 647 7.19 7.35 -26.38
C ILE A 647 6.26 6.88 -25.27
N ALA A 648 5.15 7.60 -25.08
CA ALA A 648 4.07 7.22 -24.17
C ALA A 648 2.75 7.07 -24.93
N LEU A 649 2.05 5.96 -24.71
CA LEU A 649 0.67 5.74 -25.12
C LEU A 649 -0.19 5.70 -23.87
N THR A 650 -1.24 6.51 -23.85
CA THR A 650 -2.10 6.74 -22.68
C THR A 650 -3.52 6.36 -23.03
N ASP A 651 -4.18 5.54 -22.22
CA ASP A 651 -5.61 5.30 -22.43
C ASP A 651 -6.40 6.58 -22.30
N LEU A 652 -7.33 6.81 -23.23
CA LEU A 652 -8.25 7.91 -23.09
C LEU A 652 -9.24 7.59 -21.97
N PRO A 653 -9.55 8.54 -21.09
CA PRO A 653 -10.52 8.33 -20.03
C PRO A 653 -11.84 7.85 -20.63
N THR A 654 -12.38 6.75 -20.09
CA THR A 654 -13.68 6.19 -20.46
C THR A 654 -14.80 7.06 -19.88
N SER A 655 -14.93 8.29 -20.37
CA SER A 655 -16.16 9.05 -20.21
C SER A 655 -17.11 8.68 -21.36
N THR A 656 -18.30 8.19 -21.00
CA THR A 656 -19.45 8.27 -21.90
C THR A 656 -19.55 9.72 -22.38
N PRO A 657 -19.52 10.00 -23.70
CA PRO A 657 -19.56 11.38 -24.15
C PRO A 657 -20.90 11.99 -23.72
N GLU A 658 -20.87 12.97 -22.82
CA GLU A 658 -21.99 13.88 -22.67
C GLU A 658 -22.22 14.54 -24.04
N THR A 659 -23.35 14.24 -24.67
CA THR A 659 -23.85 15.04 -25.79
C THR A 659 -24.17 16.44 -25.29
N ARG A 660 -23.18 17.33 -25.28
CA ARG A 660 -23.42 18.77 -25.26
C ARG A 660 -23.67 19.21 -26.70
N THR A 661 -24.85 19.74 -26.98
CA THR A 661 -25.14 20.40 -28.26
C THR A 661 -24.23 21.63 -28.39
N ASP A 662 -23.23 21.54 -29.26
CA ASP A 662 -22.44 22.71 -29.66
C ASP A 662 -23.31 23.57 -30.58
N LYS A 663 -23.60 24.81 -30.16
CA LYS A 663 -24.45 25.75 -30.92
C LYS A 663 -23.77 26.22 -32.21
N ASP A 664 -22.46 26.02 -32.34
CA ASP A 664 -21.67 26.48 -33.48
C ASP A 664 -21.70 25.51 -34.67
N PHE A 665 -22.20 24.28 -34.47
CA PHE A 665 -22.27 23.28 -35.51
C PHE A 665 -23.68 22.78 -35.76
N TYR A 666 -23.99 22.57 -37.04
CA TYR A 666 -25.25 22.02 -37.50
C TYR A 666 -25.03 21.17 -38.74
N TYR A 667 -25.82 20.10 -38.89
CA TYR A 667 -25.71 19.17 -40.02
C TYR A 667 -27.03 19.10 -40.78
N ALA A 668 -26.98 19.32 -42.10
CA ALA A 668 -28.11 19.13 -43.00
C ALA A 668 -27.66 18.93 -44.45
N ASP A 669 -28.49 18.23 -45.23
CA ASP A 669 -28.32 18.02 -46.67
C ASP A 669 -26.93 17.49 -47.05
N GLY A 670 -26.40 16.55 -46.26
CA GLY A 670 -25.08 15.96 -46.48
C GLY A 670 -23.91 16.82 -46.01
N LYS A 671 -24.14 18.02 -45.47
CA LYS A 671 -23.10 19.00 -45.16
C LYS A 671 -23.07 19.36 -43.67
N LEU A 672 -21.85 19.49 -43.17
CA LEU A 672 -21.56 20.02 -41.85
C LEU A 672 -21.31 21.53 -41.95
N TYR A 673 -22.11 22.32 -41.25
CA TYR A 673 -21.98 23.76 -41.12
C TYR A 673 -21.29 24.10 -39.80
N ASN A 674 -20.37 25.06 -39.87
CA ASN A 674 -19.50 25.48 -38.78
C ASN A 674 -19.54 27.01 -38.70
N ALA A 675 -20.44 27.54 -37.88
CA ALA A 675 -20.76 28.96 -37.81
C ALA A 675 -19.60 29.81 -37.25
N GLY A 676 -18.73 29.21 -36.42
CA GLY A 676 -17.59 29.90 -35.80
C GLY A 676 -16.27 29.83 -36.58
N GLY A 677 -16.21 29.05 -37.68
CA GLY A 677 -14.93 28.72 -38.34
C GLY A 677 -14.01 27.91 -37.42
N ASN A 678 -14.59 27.19 -36.46
CA ASN A 678 -13.87 26.44 -35.45
C ASN A 678 -13.12 25.25 -36.08
N VAL A 679 -12.01 24.83 -35.47
CA VAL A 679 -11.30 23.62 -35.93
C VAL A 679 -12.05 22.39 -35.40
N PHE A 680 -12.36 21.44 -36.28
CA PHE A 680 -13.14 20.25 -35.95
C PHE A 680 -12.56 18.95 -36.51
N ALA A 681 -13.00 17.84 -35.95
CA ALA A 681 -12.71 16.49 -36.40
C ALA A 681 -13.99 15.65 -36.50
N VAL A 682 -14.15 14.89 -37.58
CA VAL A 682 -15.25 13.95 -37.81
C VAL A 682 -14.73 12.53 -37.66
N HIS A 683 -15.37 11.76 -36.78
CA HIS A 683 -15.07 10.36 -36.52
C HIS A 683 -16.28 9.50 -36.87
N ASP A 684 -16.07 8.26 -37.29
CA ASP A 684 -17.16 7.27 -37.30
C ASP A 684 -17.54 6.83 -35.88
N CYS A 685 -18.62 6.07 -35.77
CA CYS A 685 -19.11 5.51 -34.51
C CYS A 685 -18.14 4.53 -33.82
N THR A 686 -17.07 4.10 -34.49
CA THR A 686 -15.99 3.29 -33.89
C THR A 686 -14.83 4.14 -33.36
N GLY A 687 -14.91 5.46 -33.51
CA GLY A 687 -13.89 6.41 -33.07
C GLY A 687 -12.76 6.64 -34.09
N ARG A 688 -12.83 6.05 -35.29
CA ARG A 688 -11.84 6.26 -36.34
C ARG A 688 -12.03 7.65 -36.95
N LEU A 689 -10.93 8.42 -37.01
CA LEU A 689 -10.90 9.74 -37.64
C LEU A 689 -11.10 9.60 -39.15
N LEU A 690 -12.09 10.32 -39.68
CA LEU A 690 -12.37 10.35 -41.11
C LEU A 690 -11.92 11.66 -41.75
N LEU A 691 -12.01 12.77 -41.03
CA LEU A 691 -11.72 14.09 -41.57
C LEU A 691 -11.41 15.08 -40.44
N ARG A 692 -10.46 16.00 -40.68
CA ARG A 692 -10.35 17.27 -39.94
C ARG A 692 -10.62 18.44 -40.86
N GLY A 693 -11.27 19.47 -40.34
CA GLY A 693 -11.57 20.68 -41.10
C GLY A 693 -11.65 21.91 -40.22
N SER A 694 -11.60 23.07 -40.85
CA SER A 694 -11.86 24.38 -40.24
C SER A 694 -12.76 25.25 -41.11
N SER A 695 -13.23 24.70 -42.24
CA SER A 695 -14.10 25.40 -43.18
C SER A 695 -15.47 25.65 -42.55
N THR A 696 -16.10 26.77 -42.94
CA THR A 696 -17.45 27.14 -42.51
C THR A 696 -18.53 26.18 -43.01
N THR A 697 -18.24 25.41 -44.07
CA THR A 697 -19.07 24.32 -44.56
C THR A 697 -18.17 23.19 -45.06
N THR A 698 -18.54 21.95 -44.76
CA THR A 698 -17.82 20.76 -45.21
C THR A 698 -18.78 19.70 -45.72
N ASP A 699 -18.54 19.23 -46.93
CA ASP A 699 -19.37 18.22 -47.57
C ASP A 699 -19.01 16.82 -47.09
N LEU A 700 -19.97 16.16 -46.44
CA LEU A 700 -19.86 14.79 -45.96
C LEU A 700 -20.70 13.83 -46.83
N SER A 701 -21.27 14.27 -47.95
CA SER A 701 -22.07 13.44 -48.84
C SER A 701 -21.30 12.25 -49.44
N GLY A 702 -19.96 12.26 -49.43
CA GLY A 702 -19.14 11.14 -49.83
C GLY A 702 -18.96 10.05 -48.76
N PHE A 703 -19.43 10.26 -47.54
CA PHE A 703 -19.31 9.28 -46.46
C PHE A 703 -20.42 8.23 -46.61
N GLN A 704 -20.32 7.09 -45.92
CA GLN A 704 -21.41 6.10 -45.91
C GLN A 704 -22.59 6.60 -45.07
N ASP A 705 -23.76 6.00 -45.21
CA ASP A 705 -24.91 6.31 -44.33
C ASP A 705 -24.61 5.75 -42.93
N GLY A 706 -24.82 6.55 -41.89
CA GLY A 706 -24.43 6.12 -40.55
C GLY A 706 -24.24 7.22 -39.51
N CYS A 707 -23.77 6.79 -38.35
CA CYS A 707 -23.53 7.64 -37.20
C CYS A 707 -22.08 8.15 -37.19
N TYR A 708 -21.93 9.47 -37.06
CA TYR A 708 -20.64 10.13 -36.93
C TYR A 708 -20.60 11.03 -35.69
N VAL A 709 -19.40 11.21 -35.13
CA VAL A 709 -19.14 12.12 -34.02
C VAL A 709 -18.28 13.26 -34.54
N VAL A 710 -18.82 14.47 -34.47
CA VAL A 710 -18.08 15.70 -34.77
C VAL A 710 -17.61 16.29 -33.44
N ARG A 711 -16.31 16.55 -33.35
CA ARG A 711 -15.68 17.16 -32.18
C ARG A 711 -15.16 18.53 -32.54
N ASN A 712 -15.61 19.56 -31.81
CA ASN A 712 -14.99 20.87 -31.80
C ASN A 712 -13.67 20.75 -31.03
N LEU A 713 -12.55 20.95 -31.72
CA LEU A 713 -11.23 20.77 -31.12
C LEU A 713 -10.81 21.94 -30.22
N GLN A 714 -11.52 23.07 -30.27
CA GLN A 714 -11.25 24.22 -29.43
C GLN A 714 -12.04 24.17 -28.13
N THR A 715 -13.35 23.87 -28.19
CA THR A 715 -14.20 23.78 -26.99
C THR A 715 -14.22 22.38 -26.38
N GLN A 716 -13.67 21.38 -27.08
CA GLN A 716 -13.75 19.96 -26.74
C GLN A 716 -15.18 19.38 -26.77
N ALA A 717 -16.19 20.17 -27.16
CA ALA A 717 -17.56 19.69 -27.30
C ALA A 717 -17.66 18.66 -28.43
N SER A 718 -18.47 17.61 -28.21
CA SER A 718 -18.74 16.60 -29.21
C SER A 718 -20.24 16.46 -29.42
N PHE A 719 -20.66 16.33 -30.67
CA PHE A 719 -22.05 16.05 -30.99
C PHE A 719 -22.14 14.98 -32.08
N LYS A 720 -23.26 14.26 -32.02
CA LYS A 720 -23.55 13.15 -32.93
C LYS A 720 -24.31 13.69 -34.13
N ILE A 721 -23.89 13.30 -35.32
CA ILE A 721 -24.66 13.52 -36.54
C ILE A 721 -25.05 12.15 -37.12
N ILE A 722 -26.23 12.12 -37.71
CA ILE A 722 -26.74 10.97 -38.44
C ILE A 722 -26.84 11.42 -39.89
N ARG A 723 -26.04 10.80 -40.75
CA ARG A 723 -26.07 11.02 -42.20
C ARG A 723 -27.02 10.03 -42.85
#